data_AF-A0A8H7KRU7-F1
#
_entry.id   AF-A0A8H7KRU7-F1
#
_cell.length_a   1.000
_cell.length_b   1.000
_cell.length_c   1.000
_cell.angle_alpha   90.00
_cell.angle_beta   90.00
_cell.angle_gamma   90.00
#
_symmetry.space_group_name_H-M   'P 1'
#
loop_
_entity.id
_entity.type
_entity.pdbx_description
1 polymer ?
#
loop_
_entity_poly.entity_id
_entity_poly.type
_entity_poly.pdbx_seq_one_letter_code
_entity_poly.pdbx_strand_id
1 'polypeptide(L)'
;MSRAGRVAAHGRRDPLALLKLVKGIPSDTFPALKRSAASALSIIEEVAKFKSNREDWANFCRFIQDSVTTAIQSLGSDDRPVKLDVHRIRNVRELEKVATLIHVLRQAMPAGRIRSGRKDREAIANMKTGVQAALNHFNRGPTSPPADTADLKQFLAHIIERYKEGSIAEVSNTIRATVQDSPTSKDNEPFRRASLVFNTSGTSGGTVINVAHDYNTHDGQSGQRRHEHVNGVSSQLKPKTSALEKLPYAEGASWSTTLGCLPGTRVAMLSLIHDWSRSRDQHKILLLKGVAGSGKSAISHAIAKLLQDCGLLTSCFFFDRESNSRNTPRLLFSTIARDIAALYSAIAADISDSLEKEPALASADFSRQFEAFIAGPLLRHPIDRQIVVVIDGLDEAVSDDGDTDLLPILRDGITKLPNFRLFLTSRPTRNIERFLSASDYVSFLLLDIHSSENRQDIATYVDVMVRDAAISSQMGTPWPDEGLIHDLKIMAEGLFIWIATVFAYLRSSYKPRAKLRALLTKSLPQSPHDPTKKIDALYATILEECGDWSDPDFCEDYAIFMGAIMAVKRPLSLAALRSLHSDNQGSLLYSLPQRFGSVLVGLYNEHEPIHALHLSFREFVTARAAERADTRKFFLSEKDYSCQLAELCLRTIVRELTAAPVTGTGYLTRDEDDEPGIPNLSGVSEQLLYSCESWGDHVCDIDCPTFAVAEIMRDFLPYHCTTAIEINYGTELSELYDDAFHAKTLCALSSRLGYAGRLEEALVAIDDSVHLCRALATHQPDAFNADLAMSLHILSISLSKLGQREEALTATLEAVSLRRALAAERPQVFNAALATSLNNLSNCLSELGQREEALTVIQEAVSLHRTLAAERPQAFNAVLAASLHNLSNRLSNLGRHEEALTVIQEAVRLRRTLAAERPQAFNAVLALSLNNLSNRLSELGQQEEALLVIQEAVSMRRTLAAARPQAVNADLAQSLHNLSVRLSDLEKHKEALLASEEAASLYRALATERPAVHTSGLLIVLEWLAECLLANGRAEEAQVISREADSY
;
A
#
# COMPACT_ATOMS: atom_id res chain seq x y z
N MET A 1 56.72 -11.43 8.30
CA MET A 1 57.34 -10.71 7.16
C MET A 1 56.25 -10.07 6.30
N SER A 2 56.60 -9.12 5.41
CA SER A 2 55.73 -8.33 4.50
C SER A 2 54.39 -8.96 4.10
N ARG A 3 53.25 -8.26 4.19
CA ARG A 3 52.89 -7.21 3.19
C ARG A 3 52.11 -5.99 3.73
N ALA A 4 51.93 -5.83 5.04
CA ALA A 4 51.10 -4.75 5.63
C ALA A 4 51.80 -3.39 5.86
N GLY A 5 53.14 -3.36 5.95
CA GLY A 5 53.91 -2.18 6.42
C GLY A 5 54.19 -1.06 5.41
N ARG A 6 53.22 -0.63 4.58
CA ARG A 6 53.44 0.44 3.56
C ARG A 6 52.33 1.49 3.34
N VAL A 7 51.32 1.60 4.22
CA VAL A 7 50.21 2.57 4.02
C VAL A 7 50.16 3.69 5.07
N ALA A 8 51.08 3.71 6.04
CA ALA A 8 51.13 4.72 7.11
C ALA A 8 51.66 6.11 6.68
N ALA A 9 51.69 6.43 5.39
CA ALA A 9 52.07 7.73 4.87
C ALA A 9 51.23 8.08 3.63
N HIS A 10 50.25 8.97 3.80
CA HIS A 10 49.66 9.95 2.85
C HIS A 10 48.26 10.35 3.33
N GLY A 11 48.19 11.34 4.22
CA GLY A 11 46.95 11.88 4.79
C GLY A 11 46.16 12.79 3.84
N ARG A 12 45.73 12.27 2.69
CA ARG A 12 44.66 12.85 1.85
C ARG A 12 43.78 11.73 1.33
N ARG A 13 42.62 11.52 1.96
CA ARG A 13 41.56 10.66 1.39
C ARG A 13 41.06 11.33 0.10
N ASP A 14 40.96 10.57 -0.98
CA ASP A 14 40.45 11.04 -2.27
C ASP A 14 39.04 11.65 -2.09
N PRO A 15 38.81 12.94 -2.41
CA PRO A 15 37.50 13.59 -2.31
C PRO A 15 36.40 12.85 -3.09
N LEU A 16 36.75 12.24 -4.23
CA LEU A 16 35.79 11.47 -5.03
C LEU A 16 35.43 10.15 -4.34
N ALA A 17 36.38 9.47 -3.69
CA ALA A 17 36.11 8.29 -2.87
C ALA A 17 35.22 8.64 -1.67
N LEU A 18 35.42 9.80 -1.05
CA LEU A 18 34.62 10.25 0.11
C LEU A 18 33.18 10.59 -0.29
N LEU A 19 32.98 11.29 -1.41
CA LEU A 19 31.65 11.53 -2.01
C LEU A 19 30.94 10.23 -2.43
N LYS A 20 31.68 9.26 -2.99
CA LYS A 20 31.15 7.93 -3.34
C LYS A 20 30.75 7.13 -2.10
N LEU A 21 31.52 7.23 -1.01
CA LEU A 21 31.19 6.64 0.29
C LEU A 21 29.86 7.20 0.82
N VAL A 22 29.70 8.53 0.81
CA VAL A 22 28.46 9.21 1.27
C VAL A 22 27.25 8.87 0.38
N LYS A 23 27.43 8.65 -0.93
CA LYS A 23 26.38 8.15 -1.83
C LYS A 23 25.93 6.72 -1.47
N GLY A 24 26.82 5.90 -0.88
CA GLY A 24 26.58 4.51 -0.50
C GLY A 24 25.94 4.29 0.88
N ILE A 25 25.88 5.32 1.74
CA ILE A 25 25.13 5.28 3.01
C ILE A 25 23.62 5.14 2.70
N PRO A 26 22.81 4.41 3.50
CA PRO A 26 21.34 4.40 3.38
C PRO A 26 20.74 5.81 3.30
N SER A 27 19.54 5.95 2.71
CA SER A 27 18.91 7.28 2.54
C SER A 27 18.56 7.96 3.86
N ASP A 28 18.35 7.14 4.88
CA ASP A 28 17.48 7.35 6.03
C ASP A 28 18.32 7.80 7.25
N THR A 29 19.39 8.55 6.97
CA THR A 29 20.39 8.95 7.97
C THR A 29 20.89 10.38 7.75
N PHE A 30 21.17 10.77 6.49
CA PHE A 30 21.53 12.16 6.15
C PHE A 30 21.01 12.57 4.75
N PRO A 31 19.68 12.73 4.55
CA PRO A 31 19.08 12.94 3.23
C PRO A 31 19.67 14.14 2.46
N ALA A 32 19.83 15.30 3.11
CA ALA A 32 20.36 16.51 2.48
C ALA A 32 21.85 16.37 2.05
N LEU A 33 22.66 15.68 2.85
CA LEU A 33 24.07 15.43 2.56
C LEU A 33 24.22 14.45 1.39
N LYS A 34 23.42 13.38 1.37
CA LYS A 34 23.35 12.41 0.28
C LYS A 34 22.83 13.03 -1.03
N ARG A 35 21.78 13.87 -0.98
CA ARG A 35 21.29 14.66 -2.12
C ARG A 35 22.39 15.57 -2.69
N SER A 36 23.13 16.26 -1.82
CA SER A 36 24.24 17.15 -2.21
C SER A 36 25.41 16.39 -2.83
N ALA A 37 25.85 15.29 -2.21
CA ALA A 37 26.92 14.45 -2.71
C ALA A 37 26.56 13.76 -4.04
N ALA A 38 25.32 13.27 -4.19
CA ALA A 38 24.82 12.68 -5.43
C ALA A 38 24.72 13.71 -6.56
N SER A 39 24.29 14.94 -6.25
CA SER A 39 24.24 16.04 -7.23
C SER A 39 25.63 16.46 -7.68
N ALA A 40 26.59 16.56 -6.75
CA ALA A 40 27.99 16.82 -7.08
C ALA A 40 28.58 15.71 -7.98
N LEU A 41 28.39 14.43 -7.62
CA LEU A 41 28.83 13.29 -8.44
C LEU A 41 28.21 13.30 -9.84
N SER A 42 26.91 13.55 -9.96
CA SER A 42 26.21 13.66 -11.25
C SER A 42 26.79 14.75 -12.15
N ILE A 43 27.13 15.92 -11.58
CA ILE A 43 27.79 17.01 -12.32
C ILE A 43 29.21 16.64 -12.73
N ILE A 44 30.00 16.00 -11.85
CA ILE A 44 31.36 15.54 -12.16
C ILE A 44 31.33 14.50 -13.29
N GLU A 45 30.36 13.58 -13.27
CA GLU A 45 30.14 12.54 -14.28
C GLU A 45 29.69 13.12 -15.63
N GLU A 46 28.84 14.15 -15.66
CA GLU A 46 28.47 14.85 -16.91
C GLU A 46 29.61 15.73 -17.44
N VAL A 47 30.28 16.49 -16.56
CA VAL A 47 31.38 17.38 -16.95
C VAL A 47 32.58 16.60 -17.51
N ALA A 48 32.82 15.37 -17.02
CA ALA A 48 33.83 14.47 -17.57
C ALA A 48 33.58 14.08 -19.05
N LYS A 49 32.35 14.24 -19.57
CA LYS A 49 31.99 13.93 -20.96
C LYS A 49 32.33 15.06 -21.94
N PHE A 50 32.66 16.27 -21.46
CA PHE A 50 33.00 17.39 -22.34
C PHE A 50 34.42 17.28 -22.91
N LYS A 51 34.55 17.47 -24.23
CA LYS A 51 35.82 17.33 -24.98
C LYS A 51 36.62 18.63 -25.11
N SER A 52 36.08 19.79 -24.70
CA SER A 52 36.72 21.10 -24.83
C SER A 52 36.71 21.89 -23.51
N ASN A 53 37.73 22.73 -23.31
CA ASN A 53 37.95 23.52 -22.09
C ASN A 53 38.07 22.67 -20.81
N ARG A 54 38.69 21.49 -20.95
CA ARG A 54 38.78 20.42 -19.95
C ARG A 54 39.38 20.86 -18.60
N GLU A 55 40.29 21.82 -18.61
CA GLU A 55 41.00 22.28 -17.42
C GLU A 55 40.15 23.21 -16.54
N ASP A 56 39.48 24.22 -17.11
CA ASP A 56 38.53 25.08 -16.39
C ASP A 56 37.41 24.25 -15.75
N TRP A 57 36.89 23.27 -16.50
CA TRP A 57 35.86 22.34 -16.05
C TRP A 57 36.35 21.35 -14.98
N ALA A 58 37.55 20.79 -15.12
CA ALA A 58 38.16 19.95 -14.09
C ALA A 58 38.45 20.75 -12.80
N ASN A 59 38.86 22.01 -12.92
CA ASN A 59 39.07 22.91 -11.79
C ASN A 59 37.75 23.30 -11.10
N PHE A 60 36.66 23.46 -11.85
CA PHE A 60 35.31 23.66 -11.30
C PHE A 60 34.78 22.41 -10.59
N CYS A 61 34.93 21.21 -11.19
CA CYS A 61 34.61 19.95 -10.53
C CYS A 61 35.41 19.75 -9.24
N ARG A 62 36.71 20.01 -9.26
CA ARG A 62 37.57 19.92 -8.07
C ARG A 62 37.14 20.91 -6.99
N PHE A 63 36.78 22.15 -7.36
CA PHE A 63 36.24 23.14 -6.43
C PHE A 63 34.93 22.71 -5.76
N ILE A 64 34.00 22.09 -6.51
CA ILE A 64 32.77 21.51 -5.92
C ILE A 64 33.11 20.31 -5.01
N GLN A 65 34.01 19.42 -5.45
CA GLN A 65 34.46 18.27 -4.65
C GLN A 65 35.07 18.72 -3.33
N ASP A 66 36.02 19.65 -3.37
CA ASP A 66 36.72 20.17 -2.20
C ASP A 66 35.74 20.90 -1.27
N SER A 67 34.85 21.75 -1.79
CA SER A 67 33.88 22.51 -0.99
C SER A 67 32.91 21.59 -0.22
N VAL A 68 32.33 20.58 -0.90
CA VAL A 68 31.45 19.61 -0.26
C VAL A 68 32.23 18.71 0.71
N THR A 69 33.47 18.35 0.38
CA THR A 69 34.36 17.57 1.27
C THR A 69 34.72 18.34 2.53
N THR A 70 35.03 19.64 2.45
CA THR A 70 35.27 20.50 3.61
C THR A 70 34.03 20.63 4.49
N ALA A 71 32.84 20.81 3.90
CA ALA A 71 31.58 20.83 4.64
C ALA A 71 31.27 19.49 5.34
N ILE A 72 31.59 18.35 4.72
CA ILE A 72 31.51 17.03 5.35
C ILE A 72 32.51 16.91 6.51
N GLN A 73 33.76 17.36 6.32
CA GLN A 73 34.82 17.27 7.33
C GLN A 73 34.55 18.13 8.57
N SER A 74 33.98 19.32 8.40
CA SER A 74 33.61 20.22 9.50
C SER A 74 32.48 19.72 10.40
N LEU A 75 31.79 18.64 10.02
CA LEU A 75 30.74 18.03 10.85
C LEU A 75 31.29 17.05 11.90
N GLY A 76 32.57 16.67 11.81
CA GLY A 76 33.17 15.61 12.63
C GLY A 76 34.49 15.99 13.30
N SER A 77 34.51 17.08 14.08
CA SER A 77 35.73 17.62 14.70
C SER A 77 35.73 17.76 16.23
N ASP A 78 34.76 17.18 16.97
CA ASP A 78 34.72 17.23 18.45
C ASP A 78 34.26 15.90 19.07
N ASP A 79 34.99 15.41 20.08
CA ASP A 79 34.79 14.12 20.77
C ASP A 79 33.66 14.16 21.83
N ARG A 80 32.40 14.33 21.41
CA ARG A 80 31.18 14.03 22.19
C ARG A 80 30.03 13.60 21.26
N PRO A 81 29.01 12.85 21.73
CA PRO A 81 27.78 12.67 20.96
C PRO A 81 27.10 14.04 20.73
N VAL A 82 26.92 14.42 19.47
CA VAL A 82 26.40 15.74 19.08
C VAL A 82 24.88 15.72 18.97
N LYS A 83 24.18 16.45 19.85
CA LYS A 83 22.80 16.90 19.57
C LYS A 83 22.81 18.02 18.53
N LEU A 84 21.91 17.95 17.56
CA LEU A 84 21.72 18.98 16.52
C LEU A 84 21.15 20.27 17.11
N ASP A 85 21.98 21.32 17.19
CA ASP A 85 21.57 22.70 17.48
C ASP A 85 21.02 23.39 16.22
N VAL A 86 20.00 24.25 16.40
CA VAL A 86 19.46 25.21 15.43
C VAL A 86 20.55 25.93 14.60
N HIS A 87 21.68 26.30 15.18
CA HIS A 87 22.81 26.92 14.45
C HIS A 87 23.52 25.96 13.48
N ARG A 88 23.64 24.66 13.80
CA ARG A 88 24.18 23.65 12.86
C ARG A 88 23.13 23.24 11.81
N ILE A 89 21.84 23.22 12.17
CA ILE A 89 20.73 23.03 11.22
C ILE A 89 20.68 24.17 10.18
N ARG A 90 20.98 25.41 10.59
CA ARG A 90 21.09 26.57 9.69
C ARG A 90 22.13 26.35 8.59
N ASN A 91 23.26 25.72 8.91
CA ASN A 91 24.33 25.39 7.96
C ASN A 91 23.93 24.28 6.97
N VAL A 92 23.06 23.33 7.36
CA VAL A 92 22.51 22.32 6.44
C VAL A 92 21.56 22.96 5.41
N ARG A 93 20.77 23.96 5.82
CA ARG A 93 19.96 24.76 4.89
C ARG A 93 20.79 25.54 3.86
N GLU A 94 22.02 25.95 4.19
CA GLU A 94 22.92 26.58 3.21
C GLU A 94 23.42 25.59 2.13
N LEU A 95 23.62 24.30 2.48
CA LEU A 95 23.88 23.24 1.48
C LEU A 95 22.66 23.00 0.57
N GLU A 96 21.43 23.10 1.10
CA GLU A 96 20.22 23.05 0.27
C GLU A 96 20.09 24.27 -0.64
N LYS A 97 20.56 25.47 -0.24
CA LYS A 97 20.68 26.62 -1.16
C LYS A 97 21.70 26.37 -2.26
N VAL A 98 22.84 25.72 -1.97
CA VAL A 98 23.81 25.31 -3.00
C VAL A 98 23.19 24.30 -3.97
N ALA A 99 22.46 23.30 -3.47
CA ALA A 99 21.72 22.35 -4.31
C ALA A 99 20.61 23.03 -5.15
N THR A 100 19.94 24.04 -4.60
CA THR A 100 18.90 24.83 -5.28
C THR A 100 19.51 25.73 -6.37
N LEU A 101 20.63 26.40 -6.08
CA LEU A 101 21.43 27.14 -7.08
C LEU A 101 21.88 26.23 -8.23
N ILE A 102 22.36 25.03 -7.91
CA ILE A 102 22.72 23.98 -8.88
C ILE A 102 21.51 23.56 -9.72
N HIS A 103 20.32 23.43 -9.12
CA HIS A 103 19.09 23.08 -9.84
C HIS A 103 18.62 24.21 -10.76
N VAL A 104 18.64 25.46 -10.30
CA VAL A 104 18.32 26.65 -11.10
C VAL A 104 19.31 26.80 -12.27
N LEU A 105 20.61 26.57 -12.04
CA LEU A 105 21.63 26.55 -13.10
C LEU A 105 21.38 25.46 -14.14
N ARG A 106 20.88 24.29 -13.72
CA ARG A 106 20.48 23.19 -14.62
C ARG A 106 19.25 23.54 -15.47
N GLN A 107 18.30 24.30 -14.94
CA GLN A 107 17.14 24.77 -15.70
C GLN A 107 17.47 25.93 -16.65
N ALA A 108 18.37 26.84 -16.26
CA ALA A 108 18.75 27.99 -17.08
C ALA A 108 19.54 27.64 -18.35
N MET A 109 20.12 26.44 -18.43
CA MET A 109 21.03 26.01 -19.51
C MET A 109 20.67 24.60 -20.02
N PRO A 110 19.71 24.47 -20.97
CA PRO A 110 19.39 23.18 -21.57
C PRO A 110 20.59 22.58 -22.31
N ALA A 111 20.67 21.24 -22.33
CA ALA A 111 21.85 20.46 -22.75
C ALA A 111 22.41 20.80 -24.16
N GLY A 112 21.60 21.41 -25.04
CA GLY A 112 22.05 21.94 -26.33
C GLY A 112 23.07 23.07 -26.24
N ARG A 113 22.87 24.06 -25.34
CA ARG A 113 23.81 25.19 -25.18
C ARG A 113 25.16 24.77 -24.59
N ILE A 114 25.14 23.75 -23.73
CA ILE A 114 26.33 23.21 -23.05
C ILE A 114 27.29 22.56 -24.08
N ARG A 115 26.77 21.94 -25.14
CA ARG A 115 27.59 21.36 -26.23
C ARG A 115 28.35 22.41 -27.06
N SER A 116 27.93 23.68 -27.05
CA SER A 116 28.55 24.77 -27.84
C SER A 116 29.46 25.71 -27.02
N GLY A 117 29.87 25.33 -25.81
CA GLY A 117 30.57 26.16 -24.83
C GLY A 117 31.97 26.68 -25.22
N ARG A 118 32.06 27.55 -26.23
CA ARG A 118 33.29 28.22 -26.69
C ARG A 118 33.43 29.69 -26.25
N LYS A 119 32.42 30.31 -25.61
CA LYS A 119 32.35 31.78 -25.49
C LYS A 119 31.92 32.41 -24.16
N ASP A 120 31.65 31.65 -23.09
CA ASP A 120 31.07 32.24 -21.87
C ASP A 120 31.91 32.02 -20.60
N ARG A 121 33.03 32.77 -20.50
CA ARG A 121 33.88 32.79 -19.29
C ARG A 121 33.24 33.56 -18.13
N GLU A 122 32.38 34.52 -18.42
CA GLU A 122 31.73 35.38 -17.44
C GLU A 122 30.67 34.61 -16.63
N ALA A 123 29.87 33.77 -17.29
CA ALA A 123 29.00 32.81 -16.60
C ALA A 123 29.78 31.92 -15.60
N ILE A 124 30.96 31.43 -15.97
CA ILE A 124 31.80 30.58 -15.09
C ILE A 124 32.35 31.37 -13.89
N ALA A 125 32.73 32.64 -14.08
CA ALA A 125 33.16 33.51 -12.99
C ALA A 125 32.02 33.79 -12.01
N ASN A 126 30.84 34.17 -12.53
CA ASN A 126 29.65 34.44 -11.71
C ASN A 126 29.19 33.21 -10.91
N MET A 127 29.26 32.02 -11.50
CA MET A 127 29.01 30.75 -10.79
C MET A 127 29.97 30.50 -9.61
N LYS A 128 31.28 30.78 -9.77
CA LYS A 128 32.24 30.64 -8.67
C LYS A 128 31.97 31.63 -7.53
N THR A 129 31.65 32.89 -7.86
CA THR A 129 31.36 33.93 -6.87
C THR A 129 30.14 33.60 -6.01
N GLY A 130 29.06 33.10 -6.62
CA GLY A 130 27.84 32.70 -5.91
C GLY A 130 28.07 31.56 -4.90
N VAL A 131 28.87 30.56 -5.27
CA VAL A 131 29.21 29.44 -4.37
C VAL A 131 30.16 29.88 -3.25
N GLN A 132 31.16 30.73 -3.55
CA GLN A 132 32.09 31.24 -2.53
C GLN A 132 31.41 32.13 -1.47
N ALA A 133 30.41 32.91 -1.88
CA ALA A 133 29.63 33.74 -0.96
C ALA A 133 28.84 32.91 0.08
N ALA A 134 28.27 31.77 -0.34
CA ALA A 134 27.58 30.84 0.56
C ALA A 134 28.56 30.16 1.55
N LEU A 135 29.76 29.77 1.09
CA LEU A 135 30.76 29.08 1.91
C LEU A 135 31.43 29.98 2.96
N ASN A 136 31.65 31.26 2.67
CA ASN A 136 32.33 32.17 3.62
C ASN A 136 31.54 32.39 4.92
N HIS A 137 30.22 32.14 4.91
CA HIS A 137 29.37 32.30 6.09
C HIS A 137 29.47 31.13 7.10
N PHE A 138 30.13 30.04 6.72
CA PHE A 138 30.13 28.74 7.39
C PHE A 138 31.33 28.55 8.36
N ASN A 139 32.48 29.20 8.11
CA ASN A 139 33.77 28.93 8.78
C ASN A 139 34.04 29.72 10.09
N ARG A 140 33.02 30.10 10.88
CA ARG A 140 33.20 30.76 12.20
C ARG A 140 32.69 29.87 13.34
N GLY A 141 33.60 29.18 14.03
CA GLY A 141 33.33 28.37 15.23
C GLY A 141 34.40 28.53 16.32
N PRO A 142 34.08 28.34 17.62
CA PRO A 142 35.00 28.67 18.73
C PRO A 142 35.76 27.48 19.34
N THR A 143 37.09 27.53 19.20
CA THR A 143 38.15 27.29 20.22
C THR A 143 37.97 26.30 21.41
N SER A 144 38.86 25.28 21.38
CA SER A 144 39.67 24.64 22.47
C SER A 144 39.25 23.32 23.18
N PRO A 145 40.19 22.34 23.35
CA PRO A 145 40.01 21.00 23.99
C PRO A 145 40.62 20.96 25.44
N PRO A 146 40.63 19.86 26.26
CA PRO A 146 41.16 18.48 26.03
C PRO A 146 40.27 17.36 26.67
N ALA A 147 40.66 16.10 27.01
CA ALA A 147 41.94 15.37 27.11
C ALA A 147 41.81 13.81 27.01
N ASP A 148 42.98 13.15 26.87
CA ASP A 148 43.38 11.73 27.08
C ASP A 148 42.50 10.51 26.70
N THR A 149 43.11 9.65 25.87
CA THR A 149 42.46 8.58 25.11
C THR A 149 43.39 7.37 24.91
N ALA A 150 43.30 6.34 25.78
CA ALA A 150 44.10 5.11 25.65
C ALA A 150 43.29 3.92 25.08
N ASP A 151 42.08 3.68 25.59
CA ASP A 151 41.37 2.40 25.37
C ASP A 151 40.60 2.30 24.04
N LEU A 152 40.19 3.42 23.43
CA LEU A 152 39.33 3.40 22.24
C LEU A 152 40.01 2.77 21.00
N LYS A 153 41.35 2.77 20.95
CA LYS A 153 42.10 2.08 19.88
C LYS A 153 42.02 0.55 20.00
N GLN A 154 41.97 -0.02 21.20
CA GLN A 154 41.74 -1.45 21.38
C GLN A 154 40.30 -1.82 21.02
N PHE A 155 39.33 -0.99 21.43
CA PHE A 155 37.92 -1.23 21.11
C PHE A 155 37.65 -1.20 19.59
N LEU A 156 38.16 -0.20 18.87
CA LEU A 156 38.01 -0.12 17.41
C LEU A 156 38.82 -1.18 16.66
N ALA A 157 39.98 -1.62 17.18
CA ALA A 157 40.68 -2.78 16.62
C ALA A 157 39.81 -4.04 16.71
N HIS A 158 39.21 -4.30 17.87
CA HIS A 158 38.35 -5.46 18.10
C HIS A 158 37.08 -5.45 17.22
N ILE A 159 36.47 -4.26 17.02
CA ILE A 159 35.33 -4.10 16.11
C ILE A 159 35.75 -4.31 14.65
N ILE A 160 36.86 -3.71 14.19
CA ILE A 160 37.31 -3.83 12.80
C ILE A 160 37.76 -5.26 12.45
N GLU A 161 38.26 -6.01 13.42
CA GLU A 161 38.61 -7.43 13.28
C GLU A 161 37.33 -8.27 13.15
N ARG A 162 36.36 -8.13 14.06
CA ARG A 162 35.05 -8.81 13.94
C ARG A 162 34.25 -8.41 12.69
N TYR A 163 34.36 -7.17 12.21
CA TYR A 163 33.63 -6.71 11.02
C TYR A 163 34.15 -7.31 9.71
N LYS A 164 35.34 -7.95 9.72
CA LYS A 164 35.90 -8.66 8.55
C LYS A 164 35.51 -10.12 8.46
N GLU A 165 35.04 -10.73 9.54
CA GLU A 165 34.79 -12.18 9.64
C GLU A 165 33.29 -12.55 9.61
N GLY A 166 32.42 -11.58 9.30
CA GLY A 166 31.15 -11.83 8.61
C GLY A 166 30.15 -12.80 9.26
N SER A 167 29.54 -12.42 10.37
CA SER A 167 28.27 -13.02 10.82
C SER A 167 27.35 -11.99 11.47
N ILE A 168 26.15 -11.81 10.90
CA ILE A 168 25.05 -10.99 11.46
C ILE A 168 24.04 -11.87 12.23
N ALA A 169 24.24 -13.19 12.27
CA ALA A 169 23.21 -14.13 12.73
C ALA A 169 23.08 -14.30 14.25
N GLU A 170 24.12 -14.03 15.05
CA GLU A 170 24.12 -14.38 16.49
C GLU A 170 23.92 -13.19 17.45
N VAL A 171 24.16 -11.95 17.02
CA VAL A 171 24.01 -10.77 17.90
C VAL A 171 22.54 -10.54 18.30
N SER A 172 21.60 -11.01 17.48
CA SER A 172 20.15 -10.98 17.79
C SER A 172 19.80 -11.76 19.07
N ASN A 173 20.65 -12.67 19.54
CA ASN A 173 20.44 -13.45 20.76
C ASN A 173 21.12 -12.84 21.99
N THR A 174 21.99 -11.83 21.85
CA THR A 174 22.64 -11.15 23.00
C THR A 174 21.97 -9.83 23.36
N ILE A 175 21.35 -9.12 22.41
CA ILE A 175 20.59 -7.88 22.72
C ILE A 175 19.33 -8.17 23.56
N ARG A 176 18.81 -9.40 23.51
CA ARG A 176 17.76 -9.90 24.42
C ARG A 176 18.24 -10.13 25.88
N ALA A 177 19.54 -9.96 26.18
CA ALA A 177 20.11 -10.28 27.49
C ALA A 177 20.48 -9.07 28.37
N THR A 178 20.30 -7.82 27.91
CA THR A 178 20.56 -6.63 28.77
C THR A 178 19.74 -5.42 28.32
N VAL A 179 18.45 -5.42 28.66
CA VAL A 179 17.67 -4.19 28.79
C VAL A 179 18.18 -3.43 30.03
N GLN A 180 18.08 -2.09 30.01
CA GLN A 180 18.66 -1.11 30.96
C GLN A 180 20.15 -0.81 30.64
N ASP A 181 20.56 0.40 30.22
CA ASP A 181 19.90 1.71 30.38
C ASP A 181 19.65 2.54 29.11
N SER A 182 18.53 3.26 29.19
CA SER A 182 18.05 4.40 28.40
C SER A 182 19.02 5.61 28.32
N PRO A 183 18.71 6.70 27.56
CA PRO A 183 17.76 6.83 26.43
C PRO A 183 18.29 7.69 25.25
N THR A 184 17.38 7.93 24.29
CA THR A 184 17.28 9.09 23.38
C THR A 184 17.94 9.03 21.99
N SER A 185 17.05 9.07 20.98
CA SER A 185 17.08 10.01 19.84
C SER A 185 18.15 9.78 18.74
N LYS A 186 17.88 9.97 17.45
CA LYS A 186 16.69 10.55 16.80
C LYS A 186 16.76 10.37 15.27
N ASP A 187 15.63 10.63 14.61
CA ASP A 187 15.50 11.21 13.26
C ASP A 187 15.92 10.40 12.01
N ASN A 188 14.88 9.94 11.31
CA ASN A 188 14.55 10.34 9.92
C ASN A 188 15.02 9.52 8.70
N GLU A 189 14.14 8.56 8.39
CA GLU A 189 13.23 8.59 7.23
C GLU A 189 13.83 8.40 5.81
N PRO A 190 13.41 7.34 5.10
CA PRO A 190 13.69 7.15 3.67
C PRO A 190 12.92 8.12 2.78
N PHE A 191 13.44 8.35 1.57
CA PHE A 191 12.60 8.77 0.45
C PHE A 191 13.04 8.10 -0.85
N ARG A 192 12.33 7.03 -1.23
CA ARG A 192 11.64 6.87 -2.54
C ARG A 192 11.30 5.42 -2.86
N ARG A 193 10.02 5.11 -2.67
CA ARG A 193 9.17 4.28 -3.54
C ARG A 193 7.74 4.71 -3.18
N ALA A 194 6.87 5.15 -4.10
CA ALA A 194 6.28 4.37 -5.19
C ALA A 194 5.89 2.97 -4.71
N SER A 195 4.63 2.59 -4.55
CA SER A 195 3.39 3.16 -5.07
C SER A 195 2.28 2.18 -4.67
N LEU A 196 1.06 2.67 -4.40
CA LEU A 196 -0.20 1.91 -4.39
C LEU A 196 -0.40 0.80 -3.33
N VAL A 197 -1.61 0.44 -2.88
CA VAL A 197 -2.90 1.18 -2.65
C VAL A 197 -3.94 0.19 -2.08
N PHE A 198 -4.59 0.57 -0.97
CA PHE A 198 -6.00 0.32 -0.58
C PHE A 198 -6.50 -1.10 -0.23
N ASN A 199 -6.97 -1.23 1.02
CA ASN A 199 -8.38 -1.06 1.44
C ASN A 199 -9.55 -1.80 0.73
N THR A 200 -10.25 -2.60 1.52
CA THR A 200 -11.57 -2.41 2.23
C THR A 200 -12.93 -2.59 1.57
N SER A 201 -13.77 -3.40 2.22
CA SER A 201 -15.25 -3.36 2.43
C SER A 201 -15.83 -4.78 2.43
N GLY A 202 -16.83 -5.18 3.24
CA GLY A 202 -17.74 -4.44 4.13
C GLY A 202 -19.08 -5.17 4.41
N THR A 203 -20.23 -4.48 4.27
CA THR A 203 -21.62 -4.79 4.70
C THR A 203 -21.88 -4.72 6.23
N SER A 204 -23.05 -4.30 6.78
CA SER A 204 -24.40 -3.98 6.25
C SER A 204 -25.09 -2.94 7.17
N GLY A 205 -26.21 -2.28 6.85
CA GLY A 205 -27.06 -2.26 5.64
C GLY A 205 -28.37 -1.47 5.86
N GLY A 206 -29.19 -1.28 4.81
CA GLY A 206 -30.49 -0.61 4.92
C GLY A 206 -31.28 -0.52 3.59
N THR A 207 -32.35 -1.31 3.46
CA THR A 207 -33.11 -1.50 2.20
C THR A 207 -34.07 -0.34 1.87
N VAL A 208 -34.14 0.07 0.60
CA VAL A 208 -35.24 0.92 0.06
C VAL A 208 -35.78 0.35 -1.26
N ILE A 209 -37.10 0.37 -1.42
CA ILE A 209 -37.84 -0.23 -2.54
C ILE A 209 -38.02 0.77 -3.69
N ASN A 210 -37.78 0.32 -4.92
CA ASN A 210 -38.06 1.07 -6.15
C ASN A 210 -39.56 1.31 -6.35
N VAL A 211 -39.96 2.56 -6.57
CA VAL A 211 -41.27 2.92 -7.14
C VAL A 211 -41.07 3.96 -8.24
N ALA A 212 -41.19 3.52 -9.49
CA ALA A 212 -41.28 4.42 -10.64
C ALA A 212 -42.73 4.90 -10.81
N HIS A 213 -42.92 6.17 -11.18
CA HIS A 213 -44.20 6.65 -11.71
C HIS A 213 -44.00 7.74 -12.76
N ASP A 214 -44.35 7.40 -14.00
CA ASP A 214 -44.55 8.36 -15.08
C ASP A 214 -45.81 9.22 -14.84
N TYR A 215 -45.78 10.45 -15.34
CA TYR A 215 -46.95 11.31 -15.43
C TYR A 215 -47.83 10.93 -16.63
N ASN A 216 -49.14 10.79 -16.42
CA ASN A 216 -50.12 11.30 -17.38
C ASN A 216 -51.48 11.59 -16.76
N THR A 217 -52.25 12.44 -17.43
CA THR A 217 -53.43 13.13 -16.88
C THR A 217 -54.78 12.52 -17.27
N HIS A 218 -55.72 12.60 -16.32
CA HIS A 218 -57.18 12.63 -16.46
C HIS A 218 -58.00 11.42 -16.96
N ASP A 219 -59.24 11.44 -16.45
CA ASP A 219 -60.44 10.64 -16.68
C ASP A 219 -60.37 9.10 -16.57
N GLY A 220 -61.08 8.61 -15.56
CA GLY A 220 -61.40 7.20 -15.41
C GLY A 220 -62.69 6.84 -16.15
N GLN A 221 -62.66 5.73 -16.87
CA GLN A 221 -63.84 4.87 -16.97
C GLN A 221 -63.41 3.39 -17.07
N SER A 222 -64.20 2.56 -16.41
CA SER A 222 -64.02 1.12 -16.22
C SER A 222 -64.09 0.31 -17.52
N GLY A 223 -63.28 -0.75 -17.64
CA GLY A 223 -63.37 -1.69 -18.75
C GLY A 223 -62.45 -2.91 -18.62
N GLN A 224 -62.99 -4.04 -18.13
CA GLN A 224 -62.34 -5.35 -18.31
C GLN A 224 -62.29 -5.71 -19.80
N ARG A 225 -61.18 -6.30 -20.29
CA ARG A 225 -61.23 -7.43 -21.25
C ARG A 225 -59.91 -8.19 -21.40
N ARG A 226 -60.08 -9.45 -21.78
CA ARG A 226 -59.14 -10.58 -21.84
C ARG A 226 -58.10 -10.47 -22.96
N HIS A 227 -57.00 -11.22 -22.74
CA HIS A 227 -56.16 -11.98 -23.69
C HIS A 227 -56.04 -11.52 -25.16
N GLU A 228 -54.79 -11.49 -25.64
CA GLU A 228 -54.36 -12.46 -26.67
C GLU A 228 -52.82 -12.63 -26.71
N HIS A 229 -52.37 -13.83 -27.08
CA HIS A 229 -50.97 -14.13 -27.39
C HIS A 229 -50.68 -13.73 -28.84
N VAL A 230 -49.60 -12.98 -29.08
CA VAL A 230 -48.92 -12.96 -30.38
C VAL A 230 -47.41 -13.10 -30.14
N ASN A 231 -46.88 -14.30 -30.35
CA ASN A 231 -45.46 -14.50 -30.57
C ASN A 231 -45.11 -14.02 -31.99
N GLY A 232 -44.23 -13.03 -32.13
CA GLY A 232 -43.88 -12.48 -33.43
C GLY A 232 -42.76 -11.46 -33.42
N VAL A 233 -41.51 -11.93 -33.50
CA VAL A 233 -40.32 -11.21 -34.01
C VAL A 233 -40.01 -9.84 -33.38
N SER A 234 -39.11 -9.85 -32.38
CA SER A 234 -38.18 -8.73 -32.16
C SER A 234 -36.85 -9.21 -31.59
N SER A 235 -36.11 -9.99 -32.38
CA SER A 235 -34.71 -10.31 -32.10
C SER A 235 -33.80 -9.14 -32.49
N GLN A 236 -33.72 -8.10 -31.65
CA GLN A 236 -32.65 -7.11 -31.64
C GLN A 236 -32.73 -6.22 -30.37
N LEU A 237 -31.57 -5.81 -29.86
CA LEU A 237 -31.35 -4.87 -28.74
C LEU A 237 -31.80 -5.37 -27.35
N LYS A 238 -30.92 -6.13 -26.69
CA LYS A 238 -30.73 -5.96 -25.23
C LYS A 238 -30.27 -4.51 -24.98
N PRO A 239 -30.72 -3.82 -23.92
CA PRO A 239 -30.35 -2.43 -23.67
C PRO A 239 -28.85 -2.28 -23.33
N LYS A 240 -28.20 -1.21 -23.81
CA LYS A 240 -26.78 -0.87 -23.56
C LYS A 240 -26.48 -0.42 -22.11
N THR A 241 -27.40 -0.66 -21.17
CA THR A 241 -27.29 -0.19 -19.78
C THR A 241 -26.20 -0.89 -18.97
N SER A 242 -25.89 -2.16 -19.29
CA SER A 242 -24.92 -2.98 -18.56
C SER A 242 -23.46 -2.50 -18.65
N ALA A 243 -23.12 -1.63 -19.60
CA ALA A 243 -21.78 -1.06 -19.69
C ALA A 243 -21.58 0.11 -18.71
N LEU A 244 -22.63 0.87 -18.41
CA LEU A 244 -22.58 2.01 -17.47
C LEU A 244 -22.56 1.57 -16.01
N GLU A 245 -23.08 0.38 -15.71
CA GLU A 245 -22.99 -0.25 -14.40
C GLU A 245 -21.52 -0.50 -14.00
N LYS A 246 -20.64 -0.77 -14.97
CA LYS A 246 -19.19 -0.95 -14.78
C LYS A 246 -18.40 0.34 -14.50
N LEU A 247 -19.03 1.51 -14.60
CA LEU A 247 -18.39 2.78 -14.28
C LEU A 247 -18.62 3.07 -12.77
N PRO A 248 -17.58 3.22 -11.93
CA PRO A 248 -17.78 3.27 -10.48
C PRO A 248 -18.44 4.60 -10.04
N TYR A 249 -19.30 4.53 -9.03
CA TYR A 249 -20.08 5.67 -8.52
C TYR A 249 -19.75 5.92 -7.05
N ALA A 250 -19.60 7.19 -6.65
CA ALA A 250 -19.30 7.52 -5.26
C ALA A 250 -20.56 7.50 -4.38
N GLU A 251 -20.64 6.52 -3.47
CA GLU A 251 -21.71 6.46 -2.47
C GLU A 251 -21.76 7.74 -1.61
N GLY A 252 -22.97 8.24 -1.34
CA GLY A 252 -23.17 9.47 -0.56
C GLY A 252 -22.84 10.77 -1.32
N ALA A 253 -22.57 10.74 -2.64
CA ALA A 253 -22.33 11.94 -3.43
C ALA A 253 -23.57 12.85 -3.63
N SER A 254 -24.76 12.38 -3.26
CA SER A 254 -26.00 13.17 -3.30
C SER A 254 -26.09 14.19 -2.16
N TRP A 255 -26.98 15.19 -2.31
CA TRP A 255 -27.21 16.21 -1.29
C TRP A 255 -28.14 15.71 -0.17
N SER A 256 -28.00 16.29 1.02
CA SER A 256 -28.87 15.97 2.18
C SER A 256 -29.63 17.19 2.68
N THR A 257 -30.90 17.01 3.06
CA THR A 257 -31.70 18.03 3.76
C THR A 257 -31.17 18.36 5.15
N THR A 258 -30.52 17.42 5.84
CA THR A 258 -30.05 17.63 7.22
C THR A 258 -28.77 18.47 7.30
N LEU A 259 -28.01 18.50 6.21
CA LEU A 259 -26.76 19.26 6.10
C LEU A 259 -26.94 20.64 5.46
N GLY A 260 -28.12 20.95 4.91
CA GLY A 260 -28.42 22.23 4.26
C GLY A 260 -28.61 23.42 5.21
N CYS A 261 -28.61 24.64 4.65
CA CYS A 261 -28.91 25.86 5.41
C CYS A 261 -30.29 25.81 6.11
N LEU A 262 -30.34 26.34 7.34
CA LEU A 262 -31.58 26.53 8.08
C LEU A 262 -32.52 27.52 7.35
N PRO A 263 -33.84 27.28 7.29
CA PRO A 263 -34.78 28.21 6.67
C PRO A 263 -34.65 29.64 7.20
N GLY A 264 -34.61 30.62 6.29
CA GLY A 264 -34.41 32.03 6.63
C GLY A 264 -32.96 32.48 6.82
N THR A 265 -31.98 31.56 6.73
CA THR A 265 -30.54 31.90 6.70
C THR A 265 -29.97 31.80 5.28
N ARG A 266 -28.89 32.53 4.98
CA ARG A 266 -28.14 32.51 3.71
C ARG A 266 -28.95 32.89 2.47
N VAL A 267 -30.14 33.47 2.62
CA VAL A 267 -31.10 33.71 1.53
C VAL A 267 -30.49 34.52 0.37
N ALA A 268 -29.77 35.61 0.66
CA ALA A 268 -29.12 36.43 -0.35
C ALA A 268 -28.02 35.67 -1.12
N MET A 269 -27.21 34.87 -0.41
CA MET A 269 -26.14 34.04 -1.01
C MET A 269 -26.72 32.96 -1.91
N LEU A 270 -27.78 32.28 -1.46
CA LEU A 270 -28.47 31.25 -2.25
C LEU A 270 -29.10 31.86 -3.50
N SER A 271 -29.69 33.07 -3.42
CA SER A 271 -30.20 33.78 -4.60
C SER A 271 -29.08 34.09 -5.60
N LEU A 272 -27.95 34.67 -5.16
CA LEU A 272 -26.84 35.01 -6.05
C LEU A 272 -26.28 33.79 -6.80
N ILE A 273 -26.11 32.66 -6.12
CA ILE A 273 -25.65 31.41 -6.75
C ILE A 273 -26.73 30.86 -7.69
N HIS A 274 -28.01 30.99 -7.34
CA HIS A 274 -29.12 30.56 -8.20
C HIS A 274 -29.24 31.39 -9.49
N ASP A 275 -29.10 32.70 -9.39
CA ASP A 275 -29.13 33.62 -10.53
C ASP A 275 -27.92 33.38 -11.44
N TRP A 276 -26.74 33.17 -10.87
CA TRP A 276 -25.55 32.73 -11.62
C TRP A 276 -25.75 31.38 -12.31
N SER A 277 -26.40 30.41 -11.66
CA SER A 277 -26.62 29.07 -12.24
C SER A 277 -27.51 29.09 -13.49
N ARG A 278 -28.36 30.11 -13.63
CA ARG A 278 -29.22 30.35 -14.81
C ARG A 278 -28.61 31.27 -15.86
N SER A 279 -27.53 31.99 -15.55
CA SER A 279 -26.99 33.00 -16.45
C SER A 279 -26.35 32.37 -17.69
N ARG A 280 -26.13 33.15 -18.75
CA ARG A 280 -25.42 32.73 -19.98
C ARG A 280 -24.18 33.60 -20.25
N ASP A 281 -23.60 34.12 -19.18
CA ASP A 281 -22.36 34.91 -19.22
C ASP A 281 -21.11 34.03 -19.41
N GLN A 282 -19.93 34.67 -19.47
CA GLN A 282 -18.65 33.99 -19.62
C GLN A 282 -18.20 33.23 -18.35
N HIS A 283 -18.73 33.55 -17.17
CA HIS A 283 -18.25 33.02 -15.89
C HIS A 283 -18.82 31.61 -15.62
N LYS A 284 -18.34 30.61 -16.35
CA LYS A 284 -18.81 29.21 -16.25
C LYS A 284 -18.53 28.54 -14.91
N ILE A 285 -17.60 29.06 -14.11
CA ILE A 285 -17.22 28.48 -12.82
C ILE A 285 -17.43 29.54 -11.74
N LEU A 286 -18.11 29.18 -10.64
CA LEU A 286 -18.28 30.04 -9.47
C LEU A 286 -17.67 29.35 -8.25
N LEU A 287 -16.62 29.94 -7.69
CA LEU A 287 -15.96 29.45 -6.48
C LEU A 287 -16.39 30.27 -5.25
N LEU A 288 -17.15 29.62 -4.35
CA LEU A 288 -17.45 30.13 -3.02
C LEU A 288 -16.24 29.90 -2.08
N LYS A 289 -15.54 30.98 -1.78
CA LYS A 289 -14.42 31.01 -0.84
C LYS A 289 -14.91 31.36 0.57
N GLY A 290 -14.30 30.76 1.59
CA GLY A 290 -14.55 31.14 2.98
C GLY A 290 -13.72 30.33 3.95
N VAL A 291 -13.53 30.87 5.16
CA VAL A 291 -12.79 30.19 6.24
C VAL A 291 -13.44 28.85 6.64
N ALA A 292 -12.70 28.00 7.34
CA ALA A 292 -13.25 26.74 7.87
C ALA A 292 -14.50 27.00 8.73
N GLY A 293 -15.53 26.16 8.61
CA GLY A 293 -16.73 26.27 9.43
C GLY A 293 -17.61 27.52 9.21
N SER A 294 -17.40 28.29 8.13
CA SER A 294 -18.26 29.43 7.74
C SER A 294 -19.63 29.01 7.16
N GLY A 295 -19.87 27.72 6.93
CA GLY A 295 -21.12 27.16 6.41
C GLY A 295 -21.15 26.90 4.90
N LYS A 296 -19.99 26.78 4.24
CA LYS A 296 -19.88 26.50 2.79
C LYS A 296 -20.65 25.23 2.37
N SER A 297 -20.41 24.11 3.03
CA SER A 297 -21.06 22.82 2.74
C SER A 297 -22.58 22.88 2.91
N ALA A 298 -23.07 23.63 3.89
CA ALA A 298 -24.50 23.87 4.07
C ALA A 298 -25.12 24.67 2.92
N ILE A 299 -24.37 25.64 2.36
CA ILE A 299 -24.76 26.36 1.14
C ILE A 299 -24.75 25.40 -0.06
N SER A 300 -23.78 24.49 -0.17
CA SER A 300 -23.70 23.49 -1.24
C SER A 300 -24.87 22.50 -1.23
N HIS A 301 -25.23 21.96 -0.07
CA HIS A 301 -26.41 21.09 0.04
C HIS A 301 -27.71 21.85 -0.21
N ALA A 302 -27.83 23.09 0.29
CA ALA A 302 -29.01 23.93 0.05
C ALA A 302 -29.16 24.34 -1.42
N ILE A 303 -28.06 24.69 -2.10
CA ILE A 303 -28.12 25.04 -3.53
C ILE A 303 -28.33 23.81 -4.40
N ALA A 304 -27.71 22.66 -4.08
CA ALA A 304 -27.96 21.41 -4.81
C ALA A 304 -29.45 21.01 -4.72
N LYS A 305 -30.05 21.07 -3.52
CA LYS A 305 -31.50 20.90 -3.35
C LYS A 305 -32.31 21.91 -4.18
N LEU A 306 -32.02 23.20 -4.07
CA LEU A 306 -32.77 24.25 -4.76
C LEU A 306 -32.66 24.15 -6.29
N LEU A 307 -31.51 23.69 -6.79
CA LEU A 307 -31.31 23.36 -8.20
C LEU A 307 -32.06 22.08 -8.60
N GLN A 308 -32.14 21.06 -7.74
CA GLN A 308 -32.95 19.87 -7.97
C GLN A 308 -34.45 20.22 -8.06
N ASP A 309 -34.96 20.99 -7.09
CA ASP A 309 -36.35 21.47 -7.04
C ASP A 309 -36.71 22.33 -8.29
N CYS A 310 -35.72 23.02 -8.86
CA CYS A 310 -35.84 23.78 -10.11
C CYS A 310 -35.54 22.98 -11.39
N GLY A 311 -35.16 21.70 -11.30
CA GLY A 311 -34.74 20.88 -12.43
C GLY A 311 -33.48 21.38 -13.15
N LEU A 312 -32.56 22.06 -12.45
CA LEU A 312 -31.29 22.54 -13.00
C LEU A 312 -30.07 21.72 -12.53
N LEU A 313 -30.17 21.00 -11.41
CA LEU A 313 -29.08 20.13 -10.96
C LEU A 313 -28.88 19.00 -11.97
N THR A 314 -27.63 18.76 -12.35
CA THR A 314 -27.24 17.62 -13.19
C THR A 314 -26.48 16.58 -12.38
N SER A 315 -25.53 17.01 -11.53
CA SER A 315 -24.72 16.12 -10.68
C SER A 315 -24.22 16.89 -9.47
N CYS A 316 -23.91 16.17 -8.38
CA CYS A 316 -23.20 16.73 -7.25
C CYS A 316 -22.16 15.74 -6.69
N PHE A 317 -21.09 16.30 -6.08
CA PHE A 317 -20.05 15.53 -5.41
C PHE A 317 -19.58 16.29 -4.17
N PHE A 318 -19.81 15.73 -2.99
CA PHE A 318 -19.38 16.33 -1.72
C PHE A 318 -18.12 15.59 -1.26
N PHE A 319 -16.96 16.23 -1.28
CA PHE A 319 -15.75 15.65 -0.69
C PHE A 319 -15.95 15.43 0.81
N ASP A 320 -15.40 14.33 1.29
CA ASP A 320 -15.56 13.89 2.67
C ASP A 320 -14.41 12.96 3.03
N ARG A 321 -13.47 13.47 3.85
CA ARG A 321 -12.29 12.70 4.28
C ARG A 321 -12.61 11.45 5.07
N GLU A 322 -13.78 11.34 5.68
CA GLU A 322 -14.18 10.21 6.52
C GLU A 322 -14.89 9.11 5.68
N SER A 323 -15.11 9.35 4.38
CA SER A 323 -15.75 8.44 3.42
C SER A 323 -14.76 7.77 2.46
N ASN A 324 -14.78 6.43 2.39
CA ASN A 324 -13.92 5.64 1.49
C ASN A 324 -14.03 6.01 0.00
N SER A 325 -15.19 6.47 -0.46
CA SER A 325 -15.48 6.80 -1.86
C SER A 325 -15.28 8.29 -2.19
N ARG A 326 -15.33 9.17 -1.17
CA ARG A 326 -15.34 10.65 -1.32
C ARG A 326 -14.15 11.35 -0.65
N ASN A 327 -13.22 10.61 -0.05
CA ASN A 327 -11.96 11.15 0.49
C ASN A 327 -10.91 11.50 -0.60
N THR A 328 -11.12 11.06 -1.84
CA THR A 328 -10.23 11.34 -2.98
C THR A 328 -11.02 11.68 -4.25
N PRO A 329 -10.44 12.42 -5.21
CA PRO A 329 -11.13 12.78 -6.46
C PRO A 329 -11.26 11.64 -7.48
N ARG A 330 -10.85 10.40 -7.15
CA ARG A 330 -10.81 9.25 -8.08
C ARG A 330 -12.15 8.94 -8.74
N LEU A 331 -13.25 9.08 -8.00
CA LEU A 331 -14.61 8.79 -8.46
C LEU A 331 -15.36 10.04 -8.95
N LEU A 332 -14.71 11.20 -9.03
CA LEU A 332 -15.38 12.47 -9.35
C LEU A 332 -15.98 12.45 -10.76
N PHE A 333 -15.16 12.17 -11.78
CA PHE A 333 -15.63 12.19 -13.16
C PHE A 333 -16.51 11.00 -13.53
N SER A 334 -16.31 9.83 -12.91
CA SER A 334 -17.16 8.66 -13.13
C SER A 334 -18.57 8.88 -12.55
N THR A 335 -18.69 9.51 -11.38
CA THR A 335 -19.97 9.92 -10.76
C THR A 335 -20.69 10.94 -11.65
N ILE A 336 -20.02 12.04 -12.03
CA ILE A 336 -20.62 13.07 -12.90
C ILE A 336 -21.03 12.48 -14.26
N ALA A 337 -20.24 11.57 -14.83
CA ALA A 337 -20.55 10.91 -16.10
C ALA A 337 -21.79 10.01 -15.99
N ARG A 338 -21.96 9.26 -14.89
CA ARG A 338 -23.16 8.45 -14.65
C ARG A 338 -24.41 9.30 -14.50
N ASP A 339 -24.32 10.42 -13.78
CA ASP A 339 -25.44 11.35 -13.61
C ASP A 339 -25.87 11.98 -14.95
N ILE A 340 -24.90 12.40 -15.78
CA ILE A 340 -25.18 12.90 -17.13
C ILE A 340 -25.77 11.78 -18.01
N ALA A 341 -25.21 10.57 -17.98
CA ALA A 341 -25.71 9.44 -18.76
C ALA A 341 -27.15 9.06 -18.38
N ALA A 342 -27.49 9.08 -17.10
CA ALA A 342 -28.84 8.81 -16.61
C ALA A 342 -29.89 9.81 -17.14
N LEU A 343 -29.47 11.04 -17.45
CA LEU A 343 -30.34 12.09 -18.00
C LEU A 343 -30.36 12.14 -19.54
N TYR A 344 -29.32 11.66 -20.23
CA TYR A 344 -29.16 11.83 -21.68
C TYR A 344 -28.71 10.54 -22.38
N SER A 345 -29.67 9.83 -23.00
CA SER A 345 -29.46 8.52 -23.63
C SER A 345 -28.42 8.49 -24.76
N ALA A 346 -28.22 9.60 -25.49
CA ALA A 346 -27.16 9.71 -26.50
C ALA A 346 -25.75 9.70 -25.88
N ILE A 347 -25.58 10.39 -24.76
CA ILE A 347 -24.31 10.40 -24.00
C ILE A 347 -24.09 9.06 -23.29
N ALA A 348 -25.16 8.47 -22.74
CA ALA A 348 -25.14 7.12 -22.19
C ALA A 348 -24.58 6.11 -23.21
N ALA A 349 -25.08 6.15 -24.46
CA ALA A 349 -24.59 5.28 -25.53
C ALA A 349 -23.13 5.55 -25.92
N ASP A 350 -22.69 6.80 -25.98
CA ASP A 350 -21.30 7.17 -26.32
C ASP A 350 -20.29 6.75 -25.22
N ILE A 351 -20.69 6.91 -23.95
CA ILE A 351 -19.90 6.43 -22.80
C ILE A 351 -19.85 4.90 -22.79
N SER A 352 -20.98 4.20 -22.99
CA SER A 352 -21.00 2.74 -23.14
C SER A 352 -20.08 2.28 -24.27
N ASP A 353 -20.18 2.90 -25.45
CA ASP A 353 -19.36 2.57 -26.63
C ASP A 353 -17.87 2.91 -26.43
N SER A 354 -17.53 3.75 -25.46
CA SER A 354 -16.15 4.06 -25.07
C SER A 354 -15.61 3.05 -24.06
N LEU A 355 -16.43 2.68 -23.05
CA LEU A 355 -16.12 1.64 -22.06
C LEU A 355 -16.00 0.24 -22.69
N GLU A 356 -16.87 -0.09 -23.65
CA GLU A 356 -16.80 -1.37 -24.38
C GLU A 356 -15.51 -1.50 -25.20
N LYS A 357 -14.98 -0.39 -25.73
CA LYS A 357 -13.72 -0.36 -26.50
C LYS A 357 -12.48 -0.36 -25.62
N GLU A 358 -12.50 0.38 -24.50
CA GLU A 358 -11.39 0.45 -23.55
C GLU A 358 -11.93 0.45 -22.10
N PRO A 359 -12.16 -0.73 -21.49
CA PRO A 359 -12.67 -0.83 -20.12
C PRO A 359 -11.80 -0.12 -19.08
N ALA A 360 -10.48 -0.12 -19.31
CA ALA A 360 -9.49 0.55 -18.46
C ALA A 360 -9.71 2.08 -18.32
N LEU A 361 -10.55 2.70 -19.15
CA LEU A 361 -10.96 4.10 -18.96
C LEU A 361 -11.71 4.32 -17.64
N ALA A 362 -12.41 3.30 -17.11
CA ALA A 362 -13.13 3.41 -15.84
C ALA A 362 -12.21 3.74 -14.65
N SER A 363 -10.94 3.30 -14.69
CA SER A 363 -9.92 3.51 -13.66
C SER A 363 -8.70 4.33 -14.15
N ALA A 364 -8.80 4.96 -15.33
CA ALA A 364 -7.75 5.78 -15.91
C ALA A 364 -7.53 7.10 -15.16
N ASP A 365 -6.47 7.84 -15.53
CA ASP A 365 -6.20 9.16 -15.00
C ASP A 365 -7.30 10.19 -15.33
N PHE A 366 -7.32 11.28 -14.56
CA PHE A 366 -8.33 12.33 -14.65
C PHE A 366 -8.48 12.93 -16.05
N SER A 367 -7.38 13.09 -16.79
CA SER A 367 -7.43 13.68 -18.12
C SER A 367 -8.11 12.74 -19.11
N ARG A 368 -7.80 11.44 -19.03
CA ARG A 368 -8.43 10.42 -19.87
C ARG A 368 -9.91 10.23 -19.53
N GLN A 369 -10.26 10.15 -18.24
CA GLN A 369 -11.66 10.07 -17.80
C GLN A 369 -12.48 11.29 -18.23
N PHE A 370 -11.97 12.51 -18.03
CA PHE A 370 -12.68 13.73 -18.40
C PHE A 370 -12.92 13.82 -19.92
N GLU A 371 -11.91 13.55 -20.74
CA GLU A 371 -12.06 13.59 -22.20
C GLU A 371 -12.94 12.45 -22.73
N ALA A 372 -12.86 11.24 -22.16
CA ALA A 372 -13.67 10.09 -22.59
C ALA A 372 -15.14 10.18 -22.18
N PHE A 373 -15.42 10.63 -20.95
CA PHE A 373 -16.76 10.51 -20.35
C PHE A 373 -17.52 11.83 -20.19
N ILE A 374 -16.82 12.97 -20.19
CA ILE A 374 -17.45 14.30 -20.04
C ILE A 374 -17.31 15.11 -21.32
N ALA A 375 -16.09 15.50 -21.68
CA ALA A 375 -15.86 16.47 -22.76
C ALA A 375 -16.15 15.90 -24.16
N GLY A 376 -15.63 14.72 -24.47
CA GLY A 376 -15.88 14.04 -25.74
C GLY A 376 -17.38 13.87 -26.03
N PRO A 377 -18.15 13.23 -25.12
CA PRO A 377 -19.59 13.04 -25.31
C PRO A 377 -20.38 14.35 -25.37
N LEU A 378 -20.09 15.34 -24.52
CA LEU A 378 -20.79 16.64 -24.55
C LEU A 378 -20.48 17.48 -25.80
N LEU A 379 -19.32 17.29 -26.42
CA LEU A 379 -18.96 17.95 -27.69
C LEU A 379 -19.55 17.23 -28.91
N ARG A 380 -19.69 15.89 -28.86
CA ARG A 380 -20.34 15.08 -29.91
C ARG A 380 -21.87 15.14 -29.86
N HIS A 381 -22.43 15.28 -28.66
CA HIS A 381 -23.85 15.36 -28.38
C HIS A 381 -24.17 16.64 -27.59
N PRO A 382 -24.15 17.83 -28.23
CA PRO A 382 -24.43 19.09 -27.54
C PRO A 382 -25.83 19.12 -26.93
N ILE A 383 -25.94 19.63 -25.70
CA ILE A 383 -27.19 19.77 -24.97
C ILE A 383 -27.59 21.25 -24.90
N ASP A 384 -28.81 21.57 -25.32
CA ASP A 384 -29.36 22.95 -25.27
C ASP A 384 -29.78 23.40 -23.86
N ARG A 385 -30.01 22.43 -22.96
CA ARG A 385 -30.25 22.66 -21.53
C ARG A 385 -28.94 23.04 -20.83
N GLN A 386 -29.05 23.85 -19.79
CA GLN A 386 -27.93 24.17 -18.91
C GLN A 386 -27.58 22.96 -18.04
N ILE A 387 -26.31 22.59 -18.02
CA ILE A 387 -25.75 21.55 -17.15
C ILE A 387 -25.14 22.25 -15.95
N VAL A 388 -25.57 21.90 -14.73
CA VAL A 388 -25.05 22.47 -13.49
C VAL A 388 -24.55 21.36 -12.57
N VAL A 389 -23.26 21.43 -12.26
CA VAL A 389 -22.59 20.51 -11.32
C VAL A 389 -22.21 21.26 -10.04
N VAL A 390 -22.39 20.63 -8.89
CA VAL A 390 -22.00 21.15 -7.57
C VAL A 390 -20.88 20.28 -6.99
N ILE A 391 -19.72 20.86 -6.67
CA ILE A 391 -18.66 20.18 -5.93
C ILE A 391 -18.37 20.94 -4.64
N ASP A 392 -18.48 20.25 -3.51
CA ASP A 392 -18.18 20.80 -2.19
C ASP A 392 -16.83 20.30 -1.67
N GLY A 393 -16.05 21.16 -1.01
CA GLY A 393 -14.86 20.74 -0.26
C GLY A 393 -13.61 20.49 -1.10
N LEU A 394 -13.35 21.27 -2.17
CA LEU A 394 -12.21 21.01 -3.07
C LEU A 394 -10.84 21.02 -2.37
N ASP A 395 -10.69 21.74 -1.25
CA ASP A 395 -9.47 21.74 -0.41
C ASP A 395 -9.25 20.45 0.38
N GLU A 396 -10.25 19.57 0.48
CA GLU A 396 -10.09 18.28 1.12
C GLU A 396 -9.27 17.31 0.25
N ALA A 397 -9.45 17.41 -1.07
CA ALA A 397 -8.79 16.64 -2.12
C ALA A 397 -7.50 17.29 -2.68
N VAL A 398 -7.29 18.59 -2.46
CA VAL A 398 -6.19 19.37 -3.05
C VAL A 398 -5.33 20.01 -1.95
N SER A 399 -4.14 19.46 -1.72
CA SER A 399 -3.17 20.00 -0.76
C SER A 399 -2.28 21.10 -1.35
N ASP A 400 -1.64 21.89 -0.47
CA ASP A 400 -0.67 22.92 -0.91
C ASP A 400 0.68 22.31 -1.38
N ASP A 401 0.93 21.02 -1.11
CA ASP A 401 2.23 20.34 -1.29
C ASP A 401 2.27 19.29 -2.44
N GLY A 402 1.14 18.98 -3.08
CA GLY A 402 1.01 17.85 -4.04
C GLY A 402 0.69 18.25 -5.50
N ASP A 403 1.00 17.34 -6.44
CA ASP A 403 0.61 17.44 -7.86
C ASP A 403 -0.92 17.49 -8.02
N THR A 404 -1.41 18.32 -8.94
CA THR A 404 -2.84 18.64 -9.06
C THR A 404 -3.35 18.54 -10.51
N ASP A 405 -3.26 17.35 -11.11
CA ASP A 405 -3.77 17.08 -12.47
C ASP A 405 -5.27 17.45 -12.64
N LEU A 406 -6.05 17.46 -11.55
CA LEU A 406 -7.45 17.90 -11.54
C LEU A 406 -7.61 19.41 -11.80
N LEU A 407 -6.76 20.28 -11.26
CA LEU A 407 -6.96 21.74 -11.34
C LEU A 407 -6.88 22.29 -12.78
N PRO A 408 -5.95 21.87 -13.66
CA PRO A 408 -5.96 22.21 -15.08
C PRO A 408 -7.24 21.76 -15.79
N ILE A 409 -7.79 20.59 -15.45
CA ILE A 409 -9.02 20.07 -16.07
C ILE A 409 -10.22 20.93 -15.67
N LEU A 410 -10.35 21.27 -14.38
CA LEU A 410 -11.41 22.17 -13.91
C LEU A 410 -11.26 23.57 -14.53
N ARG A 411 -10.04 24.10 -14.65
CA ARG A 411 -9.78 25.44 -15.19
C ARG A 411 -9.94 25.56 -16.71
N ASP A 412 -9.43 24.59 -17.47
CA ASP A 412 -9.25 24.68 -18.93
C ASP A 412 -10.13 23.68 -19.71
N GLY A 413 -10.55 22.58 -19.10
CA GLY A 413 -11.43 21.59 -19.72
C GLY A 413 -12.86 22.11 -19.80
N ILE A 414 -13.38 22.60 -18.67
CA ILE A 414 -14.78 23.06 -18.54
C ILE A 414 -15.09 24.28 -19.42
N THR A 415 -14.11 25.15 -19.67
CA THR A 415 -14.29 26.35 -20.50
C THR A 415 -14.63 26.00 -21.96
N LYS A 416 -14.21 24.83 -22.44
CA LYS A 416 -14.51 24.29 -23.78
C LYS A 416 -15.95 23.76 -23.91
N LEU A 417 -16.62 23.42 -22.81
CA LEU A 417 -17.92 22.73 -22.85
C LEU A 417 -19.08 23.71 -23.10
N PRO A 418 -20.03 23.40 -24.00
CA PRO A 418 -21.24 24.20 -24.20
C PRO A 418 -22.19 24.07 -23.00
N ASN A 419 -22.88 25.16 -22.63
CA ASN A 419 -23.94 25.21 -21.62
C ASN A 419 -23.61 24.63 -20.22
N PHE A 420 -22.34 24.37 -19.91
CA PHE A 420 -21.87 23.78 -18.66
C PHE A 420 -21.51 24.86 -17.62
N ARG A 421 -21.98 24.67 -16.38
CA ARG A 421 -21.65 25.48 -15.20
C ARG A 421 -21.20 24.61 -14.03
N LEU A 422 -20.17 25.07 -13.31
CA LEU A 422 -19.62 24.39 -12.14
C LEU A 422 -19.62 25.31 -10.92
N PHE A 423 -20.38 24.93 -9.90
CA PHE A 423 -20.31 25.55 -8.58
C PHE A 423 -19.29 24.79 -7.72
N LEU A 424 -18.34 25.52 -7.14
CA LEU A 424 -17.28 24.99 -6.28
C LEU A 424 -17.35 25.65 -4.92
N THR A 425 -17.02 24.91 -3.85
CA THR A 425 -16.62 25.52 -2.58
C THR A 425 -15.20 25.13 -2.20
N SER A 426 -14.49 26.08 -1.57
CA SER A 426 -13.18 25.77 -0.98
C SER A 426 -12.73 26.77 0.08
N ARG A 427 -11.78 26.38 0.93
CA ARG A 427 -10.91 27.30 1.67
C ARG A 427 -9.94 28.01 0.70
N PRO A 428 -9.49 29.25 1.00
CA PRO A 428 -8.50 29.94 0.18
C PRO A 428 -7.09 29.35 0.38
N THR A 429 -6.79 28.21 -0.25
CA THR A 429 -5.44 27.61 -0.28
C THR A 429 -4.60 28.22 -1.40
N ARG A 430 -3.27 28.22 -1.25
CA ARG A 430 -2.38 28.92 -2.20
C ARG A 430 -2.44 28.31 -3.58
N ASN A 431 -2.53 26.99 -3.67
CA ASN A 431 -2.63 26.30 -4.96
C ASN A 431 -3.96 26.58 -5.65
N ILE A 432 -5.10 26.38 -4.98
CA ILE A 432 -6.44 26.57 -5.59
C ILE A 432 -6.62 28.02 -6.05
N GLU A 433 -6.23 29.00 -5.23
CA GLU A 433 -6.33 30.41 -5.61
C GLU A 433 -5.42 30.75 -6.81
N ARG A 434 -4.14 30.37 -6.77
CA ARG A 434 -3.18 30.68 -7.85
C ARG A 434 -3.60 30.04 -9.18
N PHE A 435 -4.12 28.81 -9.16
CA PHE A 435 -4.50 28.12 -10.39
C PHE A 435 -5.82 28.63 -10.98
N LEU A 436 -6.88 28.75 -10.17
CA LEU A 436 -8.20 29.13 -10.68
C LEU A 436 -8.32 30.62 -11.00
N SER A 437 -7.56 31.51 -10.33
CA SER A 437 -7.55 32.95 -10.66
C SER A 437 -6.86 33.30 -11.98
N ALA A 438 -6.22 32.33 -12.63
CA ALA A 438 -5.58 32.50 -13.93
C ALA A 438 -6.56 32.39 -15.13
N SER A 439 -7.87 32.33 -14.90
CA SER A 439 -8.89 32.14 -15.95
C SER A 439 -10.07 33.10 -15.77
N ASP A 440 -10.37 33.88 -16.81
CA ASP A 440 -11.49 34.84 -16.84
C ASP A 440 -12.89 34.18 -16.77
N TYR A 441 -12.94 32.85 -16.91
CA TYR A 441 -14.17 32.05 -16.80
C TYR A 441 -14.52 31.71 -15.33
N VAL A 442 -13.65 32.03 -14.36
CA VAL A 442 -13.86 31.78 -12.93
C VAL A 442 -14.30 33.07 -12.23
N SER A 443 -15.49 33.06 -11.66
CA SER A 443 -15.96 34.08 -10.72
C SER A 443 -15.73 33.65 -9.28
N PHE A 444 -15.44 34.61 -8.41
CA PHE A 444 -15.17 34.39 -6.98
C PHE A 444 -16.24 35.06 -6.13
N LEU A 445 -16.78 34.30 -5.18
CA LEU A 445 -17.70 34.81 -4.18
C LEU A 445 -17.09 34.57 -2.80
N LEU A 446 -16.87 35.64 -2.03
CA LEU A 446 -16.30 35.55 -0.69
C LEU A 446 -17.43 35.50 0.35
N LEU A 447 -17.44 34.44 1.15
CA LEU A 447 -18.30 34.31 2.31
C LEU A 447 -17.70 35.11 3.48
N ASP A 448 -17.92 36.41 3.48
CA ASP A 448 -17.44 37.30 4.53
C ASP A 448 -18.21 37.09 5.85
N ILE A 449 -17.52 36.53 6.83
CA ILE A 449 -18.02 36.32 8.19
C ILE A 449 -18.28 37.63 8.93
N HIS A 450 -17.64 38.73 8.55
CA HIS A 450 -17.78 40.04 9.18
C HIS A 450 -18.87 40.92 8.53
N SER A 451 -19.60 40.41 7.54
CA SER A 451 -20.74 41.09 6.94
C SER A 451 -21.93 41.24 7.91
N SER A 452 -22.77 42.26 7.68
CA SER A 452 -24.02 42.50 8.40
C SER A 452 -25.01 41.35 8.23
N GLU A 453 -25.07 40.84 7.01
CA GLU A 453 -25.91 39.76 6.51
C GLU A 453 -25.56 38.46 7.25
N ASN A 454 -24.27 38.14 7.36
CA ASN A 454 -23.80 36.96 8.10
C ASN A 454 -24.10 37.06 9.61
N ARG A 455 -24.01 38.25 10.22
CA ARG A 455 -24.44 38.46 11.61
C ARG A 455 -25.95 38.24 11.78
N GLN A 456 -26.75 38.69 10.82
CA GLN A 456 -28.20 38.47 10.84
C GLN A 456 -28.57 36.99 10.62
N ASP A 457 -27.88 36.28 9.73
CA ASP A 457 -28.02 34.83 9.54
C ASP A 457 -27.76 34.07 10.86
N ILE A 458 -26.68 34.43 11.59
CA ILE A 458 -26.38 33.83 12.89
C ILE A 458 -27.41 34.21 13.95
N ALA A 459 -27.88 35.45 13.98
CA ALA A 459 -28.93 35.86 14.92
C ALA A 459 -30.19 35.01 14.71
N THR A 460 -30.62 34.80 13.46
CA THR A 460 -31.74 33.93 13.08
C THR A 460 -31.49 32.47 13.49
N TYR A 461 -30.28 31.94 13.25
CA TYR A 461 -29.89 30.59 13.66
C TYR A 461 -29.98 30.42 15.18
N VAL A 462 -29.44 31.37 15.96
CA VAL A 462 -29.54 31.39 17.42
C VAL A 462 -31.01 31.42 17.86
N ASP A 463 -31.84 32.28 17.27
CA ASP A 463 -33.25 32.46 17.65
C ASP A 463 -34.12 31.21 17.41
N VAL A 464 -33.72 30.33 16.48
CA VAL A 464 -34.31 29.00 16.30
C VAL A 464 -33.73 28.01 17.32
N MET A 465 -32.41 27.95 17.46
CA MET A 465 -31.73 26.98 18.32
C MET A 465 -32.02 27.17 19.82
N VAL A 466 -32.28 28.40 20.30
CA VAL A 466 -32.69 28.62 21.71
C VAL A 466 -34.11 28.11 22.03
N ARG A 467 -34.92 27.85 20.98
CA ARG A 467 -36.27 27.26 21.08
C ARG A 467 -36.28 25.75 20.91
N ASP A 468 -35.11 25.13 20.64
CA ASP A 468 -34.94 23.69 20.59
C ASP A 468 -35.43 23.04 21.91
N ALA A 469 -36.27 22.00 21.81
CA ALA A 469 -36.90 21.37 22.97
C ALA A 469 -35.89 20.68 23.91
N ALA A 470 -34.81 20.11 23.37
CA ALA A 470 -33.76 19.45 24.17
C ALA A 470 -32.89 20.47 24.93
N ILE A 471 -32.75 21.69 24.39
CA ILE A 471 -31.98 22.77 25.03
C ILE A 471 -32.85 23.55 26.02
N SER A 472 -34.00 24.03 25.57
CA SER A 472 -34.89 24.90 26.35
C SER A 472 -35.39 24.24 27.65
N SER A 473 -35.67 22.94 27.63
CA SER A 473 -36.06 22.16 28.82
C SER A 473 -34.96 22.11 29.90
N GLN A 474 -33.69 22.24 29.54
CA GLN A 474 -32.55 22.15 30.45
C GLN A 474 -32.02 23.52 30.93
N MET A 475 -32.48 24.63 30.36
CA MET A 475 -32.00 25.98 30.67
C MET A 475 -32.65 26.61 31.92
N GLY A 476 -33.81 26.12 32.35
CA GLY A 476 -34.54 26.61 33.51
C GLY A 476 -35.15 28.02 33.34
N THR A 477 -36.09 28.38 34.19
CA THR A 477 -36.88 29.62 34.05
C THR A 477 -36.22 30.85 34.72
N PRO A 478 -36.27 32.05 34.10
CA PRO A 478 -36.76 32.34 32.76
C PRO A 478 -35.74 31.92 31.69
N TRP A 479 -36.24 31.34 30.60
CA TRP A 479 -35.54 31.11 29.33
C TRP A 479 -36.57 31.36 28.21
N PRO A 480 -36.24 32.04 27.10
CA PRO A 480 -34.92 32.55 26.72
C PRO A 480 -34.38 33.67 27.65
N ASP A 481 -33.08 33.67 27.95
CA ASP A 481 -32.41 34.72 28.73
C ASP A 481 -31.83 35.76 27.77
N GLU A 482 -32.53 36.89 27.58
CA GLU A 482 -32.21 37.88 26.53
C GLU A 482 -30.77 38.42 26.63
N GLY A 483 -30.23 38.59 27.84
CA GLY A 483 -28.86 39.03 28.06
C GLY A 483 -27.85 37.99 27.56
N LEU A 484 -27.98 36.73 28.01
CA LEU A 484 -27.09 35.64 27.56
C LEU A 484 -27.18 35.40 26.05
N ILE A 485 -28.34 35.63 25.45
CA ILE A 485 -28.56 35.45 24.01
C ILE A 485 -27.95 36.61 23.21
N HIS A 486 -28.02 37.83 23.71
CA HIS A 486 -27.32 38.98 23.15
C HIS A 486 -25.80 38.75 23.16
N ASP A 487 -25.26 38.38 24.32
CA ASP A 487 -23.84 38.06 24.49
C ASP A 487 -23.42 36.91 23.57
N LEU A 488 -24.22 35.84 23.48
CA LEU A 488 -23.94 34.69 22.60
C LEU A 488 -23.93 35.06 21.11
N LYS A 489 -24.83 35.95 20.66
CA LYS A 489 -24.86 36.45 19.27
C LYS A 489 -23.63 37.30 18.94
N ILE A 490 -23.17 38.13 19.87
CA ILE A 490 -21.92 38.90 19.74
C ILE A 490 -20.73 37.92 19.71
N MET A 491 -20.69 37.00 20.67
CA MET A 491 -19.60 36.03 20.84
C MET A 491 -19.45 35.02 19.70
N ALA A 492 -20.41 34.91 18.78
CA ALA A 492 -20.20 34.15 17.55
C ALA A 492 -19.25 34.83 16.54
N GLU A 493 -19.13 36.17 16.54
CA GLU A 493 -18.34 36.99 15.57
C GLU A 493 -18.47 36.58 14.09
N GLY A 494 -19.59 35.96 13.70
CA GLY A 494 -19.79 35.51 12.32
C GLY A 494 -19.45 34.05 12.01
N LEU A 495 -19.06 33.24 13.00
CA LEU A 495 -18.67 31.84 12.79
C LEU A 495 -19.81 30.85 13.09
N PHE A 496 -20.37 30.25 12.03
CA PHE A 496 -21.41 29.24 12.13
C PHE A 496 -20.97 27.98 12.88
N ILE A 497 -19.76 27.48 12.62
CA ILE A 497 -19.20 26.35 13.37
C ILE A 497 -19.12 26.61 14.87
N TRP A 498 -18.73 27.83 15.27
CA TRP A 498 -18.57 28.17 16.68
C TRP A 498 -19.92 28.09 17.39
N ILE A 499 -20.97 28.71 16.82
CA ILE A 499 -22.30 28.69 17.43
C ILE A 499 -22.97 27.30 17.35
N ALA A 500 -22.74 26.54 16.27
CA ALA A 500 -23.21 25.17 16.16
C ALA A 500 -22.57 24.23 17.19
N THR A 501 -21.25 24.36 17.39
CA THR A 501 -20.48 23.59 18.38
C THR A 501 -20.90 23.96 19.81
N VAL A 502 -21.17 25.25 20.09
CA VAL A 502 -21.75 25.68 21.37
C VAL A 502 -23.11 25.03 21.61
N PHE A 503 -24.03 25.01 20.64
CA PHE A 503 -25.33 24.36 20.84
C PHE A 503 -25.24 22.84 20.94
N ALA A 504 -24.32 22.19 20.21
CA ALA A 504 -24.03 20.76 20.38
C ALA A 504 -23.54 20.48 21.81
N TYR A 505 -22.56 21.25 22.29
CA TYR A 505 -22.05 21.19 23.66
C TYR A 505 -23.13 21.42 24.72
N LEU A 506 -24.06 22.36 24.49
CA LEU A 506 -25.16 22.62 25.43
C LEU A 506 -26.20 21.51 25.46
N ARG A 507 -26.46 20.80 24.36
CA ARG A 507 -27.38 19.64 24.34
C ARG A 507 -26.87 18.49 25.21
N SER A 508 -25.56 18.26 25.24
CA SER A 508 -24.92 17.16 26.00
C SER A 508 -24.41 17.57 27.39
N SER A 509 -24.55 18.84 27.79
CA SER A 509 -23.96 19.36 29.04
C SER A 509 -24.92 19.30 30.23
N TYR A 510 -24.45 18.74 31.36
CA TYR A 510 -25.13 18.92 32.64
C TYR A 510 -25.09 20.38 33.10
N LYS A 511 -26.26 20.94 33.44
CA LYS A 511 -26.49 22.36 33.79
C LYS A 511 -26.03 23.34 32.67
N PRO A 512 -26.62 23.26 31.46
CA PRO A 512 -26.10 23.98 30.29
C PRO A 512 -26.08 25.50 30.46
N ARG A 513 -27.02 26.10 31.19
CA ARG A 513 -27.02 27.55 31.47
C ARG A 513 -25.79 28.02 32.26
N ALA A 514 -25.27 27.19 33.16
CA ALA A 514 -24.06 27.51 33.91
C ALA A 514 -22.81 27.37 33.03
N LYS A 515 -22.77 26.33 32.19
CA LYS A 515 -21.70 26.13 31.18
C LYS A 515 -21.68 27.26 30.14
N LEU A 516 -22.84 27.69 29.63
CA LEU A 516 -22.97 28.85 28.73
C LEU A 516 -22.42 30.13 29.38
N ARG A 517 -22.79 30.42 30.64
CA ARG A 517 -22.22 31.56 31.39
C ARG A 517 -20.71 31.44 31.54
N ALA A 518 -20.20 30.29 31.97
CA ALA A 518 -18.77 30.06 32.12
C ALA A 518 -18.01 30.23 30.79
N LEU A 519 -18.57 29.75 29.68
CA LEU A 519 -18.02 29.89 28.33
C LEU A 519 -17.97 31.37 27.92
N LEU A 520 -19.07 32.12 28.07
CA LEU A 520 -19.11 33.56 27.75
C LEU A 520 -18.13 34.37 28.62
N THR A 521 -17.99 34.04 29.91
CA THR A 521 -17.05 34.74 30.82
C THR A 521 -15.58 34.38 30.55
N LYS A 522 -15.26 33.09 30.29
CA LYS A 522 -13.89 32.63 29.98
C LYS A 522 -13.45 33.07 28.59
N SER A 523 -14.38 33.14 27.63
CA SER A 523 -14.12 33.48 26.23
C SER A 523 -14.14 35.00 25.96
N LEU A 524 -13.60 35.81 26.86
CA LEU A 524 -13.38 37.25 26.64
C LEU A 524 -11.89 37.57 26.38
N PRO A 525 -11.33 37.31 25.18
CA PRO A 525 -10.01 37.80 24.85
C PRO A 525 -9.98 39.31 24.66
N GLN A 526 -8.87 39.92 25.06
CA GLN A 526 -8.45 41.21 24.53
C GLN A 526 -7.96 41.02 23.08
N SER A 527 -8.93 40.94 22.15
CA SER A 527 -8.80 40.67 20.69
C SER A 527 -8.45 39.22 20.29
N PRO A 528 -9.19 38.67 19.31
CA PRO A 528 -8.54 38.00 18.18
C PRO A 528 -9.33 38.13 16.85
N HIS A 529 -8.83 38.90 15.88
CA HIS A 529 -9.39 38.92 14.50
C HIS A 529 -9.11 37.63 13.68
N ASP A 530 -8.80 36.50 14.31
CA ASP A 530 -8.42 35.24 13.67
C ASP A 530 -9.47 34.14 13.98
N PRO A 531 -10.29 33.76 13.00
CA PRO A 531 -11.31 32.71 13.15
C PRO A 531 -10.79 31.37 13.67
N THR A 532 -9.56 31.00 13.31
CA THR A 532 -8.97 29.71 13.66
C THR A 532 -8.66 29.66 15.15
N LYS A 533 -7.99 30.71 15.66
CA LYS A 533 -7.70 30.83 17.09
C LYS A 533 -8.96 30.91 17.95
N LYS A 534 -10.05 31.45 17.39
CA LYS A 534 -11.34 31.53 18.08
C LYS A 534 -12.03 30.17 18.20
N ILE A 535 -12.01 29.33 17.16
CA ILE A 535 -12.56 27.98 17.26
C ILE A 535 -11.67 27.07 18.11
N ASP A 536 -10.35 27.22 18.01
CA ASP A 536 -9.39 26.49 18.87
C ASP A 536 -9.56 26.84 20.36
N ALA A 537 -9.86 28.10 20.69
CA ALA A 537 -10.20 28.50 22.06
C ALA A 537 -11.51 27.89 22.56
N LEU A 538 -12.50 27.69 21.68
CA LEU A 538 -13.73 26.97 22.02
C LEU A 538 -13.43 25.48 22.29
N TYR A 539 -12.68 24.81 21.41
CA TYR A 539 -12.31 23.41 21.59
C TYR A 539 -11.50 23.21 22.87
N ALA A 540 -10.50 24.06 23.13
CA ALA A 540 -9.76 24.05 24.38
C ALA A 540 -10.68 24.18 25.61
N THR A 541 -11.63 25.12 25.57
CA THR A 541 -12.60 25.30 26.67
C THR A 541 -13.52 24.09 26.86
N ILE A 542 -13.97 23.46 25.77
CA ILE A 542 -14.81 22.25 25.84
C ILE A 542 -14.00 21.09 26.43
N LEU A 543 -12.81 20.81 25.90
CA LEU A 543 -11.96 19.72 26.39
C LEU A 543 -11.55 19.91 27.86
N GLU A 544 -11.24 21.14 28.28
CA GLU A 544 -10.97 21.49 29.69
C GLU A 544 -12.15 21.13 30.62
N GLU A 545 -13.39 21.29 30.15
CA GLU A 545 -14.61 21.04 30.92
C GLU A 545 -15.12 19.58 30.82
N CYS A 546 -14.60 18.80 29.86
CA CYS A 546 -14.95 17.39 29.66
C CYS A 546 -14.06 16.43 30.48
N GLY A 547 -12.82 16.83 30.77
CA GLY A 547 -11.77 15.96 31.31
C GLY A 547 -11.14 16.41 32.62
N ASP A 548 -10.60 15.46 33.39
CA ASP A 548 -9.75 15.76 34.55
C ASP A 548 -8.27 15.70 34.14
N TRP A 549 -7.78 16.83 33.64
CA TRP A 549 -6.40 16.96 33.17
C TRP A 549 -5.35 16.99 34.30
N SER A 550 -5.77 16.80 35.55
CA SER A 550 -4.87 16.59 36.70
C SER A 550 -4.68 15.12 37.05
N ASP A 551 -5.56 14.26 36.54
CA ASP A 551 -5.51 12.80 36.67
C ASP A 551 -4.68 12.19 35.52
N PRO A 552 -3.55 11.52 35.81
CA PRO A 552 -2.74 10.83 34.80
C PRO A 552 -3.53 9.74 34.05
N ASP A 553 -4.39 9.00 34.76
CA ASP A 553 -5.12 7.86 34.21
C ASP A 553 -6.13 8.37 33.16
N PHE A 554 -6.84 9.46 33.47
CA PHE A 554 -7.70 10.15 32.49
C PHE A 554 -6.93 10.64 31.26
N CYS A 555 -5.70 11.14 31.44
CA CYS A 555 -4.88 11.62 30.32
C CYS A 555 -4.45 10.46 29.40
N GLU A 556 -4.15 9.29 29.96
CA GLU A 556 -3.85 8.06 29.20
C GLU A 556 -5.10 7.52 28.48
N ASP A 557 -6.25 7.50 29.15
CA ASP A 557 -7.53 7.11 28.55
C ASP A 557 -7.94 8.02 27.38
N TYR A 558 -7.80 9.34 27.54
CA TYR A 558 -8.01 10.31 26.46
C TYR A 558 -7.06 10.05 25.29
N ALA A 559 -5.78 9.83 25.59
CA ALA A 559 -4.75 9.56 24.60
C ALA A 559 -5.09 8.31 23.77
N ILE A 560 -5.46 7.20 24.41
CA ILE A 560 -5.84 5.96 23.71
C ILE A 560 -7.12 6.15 22.88
N PHE A 561 -8.20 6.61 23.51
CA PHE A 561 -9.51 6.72 22.85
C PHE A 561 -9.51 7.72 21.69
N MET A 562 -9.09 8.96 21.97
CA MET A 562 -9.09 10.02 20.97
C MET A 562 -7.98 9.80 19.94
N GLY A 563 -6.83 9.24 20.35
CA GLY A 563 -5.72 8.93 19.46
C GLY A 563 -6.07 7.88 18.42
N ALA A 564 -6.79 6.82 18.81
CA ALA A 564 -7.33 5.83 17.89
C ALA A 564 -8.28 6.48 16.86
N ILE A 565 -9.27 7.26 17.30
CA ILE A 565 -10.23 7.94 16.40
C ILE A 565 -9.51 8.92 15.45
N MET A 566 -8.44 9.58 15.91
CA MET A 566 -7.63 10.44 15.06
C MET A 566 -6.74 9.66 14.08
N ALA A 567 -6.33 8.42 14.36
CA ALA A 567 -5.40 7.68 13.50
C ALA A 567 -6.05 6.61 12.59
N VAL A 568 -7.30 6.20 12.83
CA VAL A 568 -7.97 5.21 11.98
C VAL A 568 -8.11 5.67 10.51
N LYS A 569 -7.96 4.72 9.57
CA LYS A 569 -8.05 4.95 8.12
C LYS A 569 -9.48 5.00 7.58
N ARG A 570 -10.41 4.43 8.34
CA ARG A 570 -11.87 4.46 8.17
C ARG A 570 -12.48 4.59 9.57
N PRO A 571 -13.54 5.39 9.79
CA PRO A 571 -14.27 5.42 11.05
C PRO A 571 -14.67 4.01 11.53
N LEU A 572 -14.40 3.71 12.79
CA LEU A 572 -14.72 2.45 13.45
C LEU A 572 -15.81 2.65 14.50
N SER A 573 -16.65 1.63 14.70
CA SER A 573 -17.65 1.63 15.76
C SER A 573 -17.03 1.58 17.16
N LEU A 574 -17.80 1.96 18.18
CA LEU A 574 -17.35 1.84 19.57
C LEU A 574 -17.07 0.38 19.97
N ALA A 575 -17.85 -0.56 19.45
CA ALA A 575 -17.65 -1.98 19.65
C ALA A 575 -16.33 -2.45 19.01
N ALA A 576 -16.06 -2.08 17.76
CA ALA A 576 -14.82 -2.44 17.08
C ALA A 576 -13.58 -1.83 17.74
N LEU A 577 -13.62 -0.55 18.13
CA LEU A 577 -12.52 0.10 18.86
C LEU A 577 -12.22 -0.61 20.19
N ARG A 578 -13.25 -1.05 20.94
CA ARG A 578 -13.07 -1.83 22.17
C ARG A 578 -12.47 -3.22 21.91
N SER A 579 -12.95 -3.93 20.89
CA SER A 579 -12.43 -5.26 20.52
C SER A 579 -11.00 -5.22 19.97
N LEU A 580 -10.62 -4.12 19.29
CA LEU A 580 -9.26 -3.87 18.83
C LEU A 580 -8.28 -3.64 20.01
N HIS A 581 -8.76 -3.07 21.12
CA HIS A 581 -7.97 -2.79 22.32
C HIS A 581 -8.13 -3.84 23.44
N SER A 582 -8.90 -4.91 23.24
CA SER A 582 -9.30 -5.84 24.33
C SER A 582 -8.15 -6.50 25.09
N ASP A 583 -6.99 -6.63 24.45
CA ASP A 583 -5.80 -7.26 25.03
C ASP A 583 -5.06 -6.30 26.00
N ASN A 584 -5.35 -4.99 25.92
CA ASN A 584 -4.85 -3.96 26.82
C ASN A 584 -5.99 -3.43 27.72
N GLN A 585 -6.07 -3.97 28.94
CA GLN A 585 -6.85 -3.43 30.07
C GLN A 585 -8.33 -3.12 29.77
N GLY A 586 -9.19 -4.15 29.80
CA GLY A 586 -10.62 -4.07 29.46
C GLY A 586 -11.56 -3.27 30.39
N SER A 587 -11.15 -2.11 30.90
CA SER A 587 -12.00 -1.18 31.69
C SER A 587 -12.02 0.27 31.16
N LEU A 588 -11.10 0.66 30.29
CA LEU A 588 -10.76 2.07 30.02
C LEU A 588 -11.80 2.83 29.16
N LEU A 589 -12.51 2.13 28.26
CA LEU A 589 -13.34 2.76 27.20
C LEU A 589 -14.87 2.81 27.49
N TYR A 590 -15.30 2.58 28.73
CA TYR A 590 -16.74 2.51 29.05
C TYR A 590 -17.37 3.85 29.45
N SER A 591 -16.65 4.71 30.19
CA SER A 591 -17.21 5.96 30.75
C SER A 591 -16.78 7.23 30.01
N LEU A 592 -15.68 7.16 29.25
CA LEU A 592 -15.09 8.28 28.53
C LEU A 592 -15.91 8.76 27.31
N PRO A 593 -16.45 7.89 26.43
CA PRO A 593 -17.02 8.31 25.14
C PRO A 593 -18.13 9.36 25.26
N GLN A 594 -19.03 9.19 26.24
CA GLN A 594 -20.18 10.08 26.46
C GLN A 594 -19.79 11.53 26.79
N ARG A 595 -18.57 11.77 27.28
CA ARG A 595 -18.07 13.12 27.59
C ARG A 595 -17.76 13.95 26.34
N PHE A 596 -17.50 13.29 25.20
CA PHE A 596 -17.05 13.92 23.96
C PHE A 596 -18.15 14.06 22.89
N GLY A 597 -19.41 13.76 23.20
CA GLY A 597 -20.58 13.93 22.30
C GLY A 597 -20.88 15.38 21.84
N SER A 598 -20.07 16.34 22.24
CA SER A 598 -20.08 17.73 21.75
C SER A 598 -19.12 17.98 20.58
N VAL A 599 -18.17 17.06 20.34
CA VAL A 599 -17.10 17.16 19.34
C VAL A 599 -16.90 15.87 18.52
N LEU A 600 -17.55 14.77 18.90
CA LEU A 600 -17.59 13.49 18.20
C LEU A 600 -19.05 13.07 17.89
N VAL A 601 -19.21 12.26 16.85
CA VAL A 601 -20.48 11.62 16.43
C VAL A 601 -20.34 10.09 16.57
N GLY A 602 -21.44 9.33 16.48
CA GLY A 602 -21.43 7.86 16.58
C GLY A 602 -21.36 7.26 17.99
N LEU A 603 -21.57 8.09 19.03
CA LEU A 603 -21.35 7.69 20.43
C LEU A 603 -22.57 7.08 21.15
N TYR A 604 -23.72 7.01 20.49
CA TYR A 604 -24.99 6.56 21.10
C TYR A 604 -25.40 5.13 20.73
N ASN A 605 -24.89 4.61 19.61
CA ASN A 605 -25.08 3.24 19.16
C ASN A 605 -23.71 2.58 19.05
N GLU A 606 -23.50 1.43 19.69
CA GLU A 606 -22.16 0.81 19.74
C GLU A 606 -21.66 0.29 18.38
N HIS A 607 -22.55 0.17 17.39
CA HIS A 607 -22.26 -0.23 16.01
C HIS A 607 -22.26 0.95 15.01
N GLU A 608 -22.46 2.18 15.46
CA GLU A 608 -22.34 3.37 14.62
C GLU A 608 -20.87 3.83 14.58
N PRO A 609 -20.28 4.13 13.42
CA PRO A 609 -18.88 4.56 13.33
C PRO A 609 -18.64 5.88 14.07
N ILE A 610 -17.59 5.95 14.89
CA ILE A 610 -17.18 7.16 15.60
C ILE A 610 -16.26 7.99 14.73
N HIS A 611 -16.56 9.29 14.61
CA HIS A 611 -15.78 10.24 13.84
C HIS A 611 -15.90 11.67 14.41
N ALA A 612 -15.12 12.61 13.88
CA ALA A 612 -15.10 13.98 14.40
C ALA A 612 -16.31 14.77 13.88
N LEU A 613 -16.97 15.54 14.75
CA LEU A 613 -18.13 16.37 14.35
C LEU A 613 -17.78 17.40 13.27
N HIS A 614 -16.50 17.83 13.18
CA HIS A 614 -16.00 18.66 12.10
C HIS A 614 -14.47 18.55 11.97
N LEU A 615 -13.96 18.56 10.74
CA LEU A 615 -12.53 18.45 10.40
C LEU A 615 -11.61 19.42 11.18
N SER A 616 -12.07 20.64 11.48
CA SER A 616 -11.27 21.60 12.28
C SER A 616 -11.02 21.16 13.73
N PHE A 617 -11.84 20.28 14.30
CA PHE A 617 -11.57 19.67 15.61
C PHE A 617 -10.42 18.67 15.51
N ARG A 618 -10.45 17.80 14.49
CA ARG A 618 -9.33 16.91 14.16
C ARG A 618 -8.04 17.71 13.96
N GLU A 619 -8.04 18.71 13.09
CA GLU A 619 -6.87 19.58 12.85
C GLU A 619 -6.38 20.33 14.12
N PHE A 620 -7.28 20.65 15.05
CA PHE A 620 -6.90 21.24 16.34
C PHE A 620 -6.14 20.21 17.19
N VAL A 621 -6.72 19.02 17.38
CA VAL A 621 -6.15 17.93 18.17
C VAL A 621 -4.85 17.38 17.57
N THR A 622 -4.77 17.20 16.24
CA THR A 622 -3.61 16.56 15.59
C THR A 622 -2.51 17.52 15.13
N ALA A 623 -2.71 18.84 15.22
CA ALA A 623 -1.70 19.83 14.85
C ALA A 623 -1.68 21.06 15.76
N ARG A 624 -2.74 21.89 15.74
CA ARG A 624 -2.67 23.25 16.30
C ARG A 624 -2.56 23.30 17.83
N ALA A 625 -3.07 22.30 18.53
CA ALA A 625 -2.99 22.20 19.99
C ALA A 625 -1.53 22.19 20.51
N ALA A 626 -0.56 21.73 19.72
CA ALA A 626 0.86 21.72 20.08
C ALA A 626 1.52 23.11 20.10
N GLU A 627 0.93 24.12 19.44
CA GLU A 627 1.52 25.45 19.26
C GLU A 627 1.59 26.27 20.56
N ARG A 628 0.70 26.00 21.52
CA ARG A 628 0.62 26.73 22.80
C ARG A 628 0.80 25.79 23.98
N ALA A 629 1.44 26.30 25.04
CA ALA A 629 1.71 25.52 26.24
C ALA A 629 0.44 25.08 27.00
N ASP A 630 -0.62 25.90 26.98
CA ASP A 630 -1.88 25.64 27.68
C ASP A 630 -2.77 24.61 26.98
N THR A 631 -2.70 24.52 25.64
CA THR A 631 -3.45 23.54 24.84
C THR A 631 -2.69 22.24 24.57
N ARG A 632 -1.38 22.19 24.84
CA ARG A 632 -0.50 21.06 24.45
C ARG A 632 -0.94 19.70 24.99
N LYS A 633 -1.64 19.66 26.13
CA LYS A 633 -2.21 18.45 26.72
C LYS A 633 -3.31 17.79 25.87
N PHE A 634 -3.94 18.52 24.96
CA PHE A 634 -4.94 18.00 24.03
C PHE A 634 -4.34 17.40 22.76
N PHE A 635 -3.05 17.63 22.50
CA PHE A 635 -2.39 17.28 21.23
C PHE A 635 -2.10 15.78 21.11
N LEU A 636 -2.40 15.21 19.94
CA LEU A 636 -2.20 13.80 19.61
C LEU A 636 -1.45 13.66 18.29
N SER A 637 -0.34 12.90 18.28
CA SER A 637 0.42 12.63 17.05
C SER A 637 -0.24 11.50 16.26
N GLU A 638 -0.85 11.83 15.12
CA GLU A 638 -1.51 10.85 14.24
C GLU A 638 -0.58 9.69 13.83
N LYS A 639 0.71 9.97 13.59
CA LYS A 639 1.74 8.95 13.31
C LYS A 639 1.96 8.00 14.49
N ASP A 640 2.02 8.52 15.71
CA ASP A 640 2.31 7.72 16.91
C ASP A 640 1.16 6.73 17.19
N TYR A 641 -0.08 7.16 17.01
CA TYR A 641 -1.25 6.30 17.14
C TYR A 641 -1.46 5.37 15.93
N SER A 642 -1.08 5.78 14.72
CA SER A 642 -1.06 4.87 13.57
C SER A 642 -0.08 3.71 13.78
N CYS A 643 1.07 3.96 14.40
CA CYS A 643 2.00 2.92 14.83
C CYS A 643 1.40 1.96 15.88
N GLN A 644 0.58 2.46 16.82
CA GLN A 644 -0.13 1.62 17.78
C GLN A 644 -1.22 0.78 17.09
N LEU A 645 -2.00 1.39 16.19
CA LEU A 645 -3.02 0.69 15.40
C LEU A 645 -2.41 -0.39 14.51
N ALA A 646 -1.21 -0.19 13.94
CA ALA A 646 -0.49 -1.25 13.21
C ALA A 646 -0.27 -2.50 14.07
N GLU A 647 0.17 -2.34 15.33
CA GLU A 647 0.36 -3.46 16.25
C GLU A 647 -0.96 -4.11 16.63
N LEU A 648 -1.99 -3.31 16.99
CA LEU A 648 -3.30 -3.83 17.38
C LEU A 648 -4.00 -4.56 16.23
N CYS A 649 -3.88 -4.08 14.99
CA CYS A 649 -4.40 -4.76 13.80
C CYS A 649 -3.73 -6.11 13.60
N LEU A 650 -2.39 -6.16 13.61
CA LEU A 650 -1.65 -7.41 13.43
C LEU A 650 -1.94 -8.43 14.55
N ARG A 651 -2.06 -7.97 15.81
CA ARG A 651 -2.49 -8.81 16.94
C ARG A 651 -3.90 -9.34 16.75
N THR A 652 -4.84 -8.50 16.34
CA THR A 652 -6.25 -8.86 16.12
C THR A 652 -6.38 -9.92 15.02
N ILE A 653 -5.65 -9.79 13.92
CA ILE A 653 -5.62 -10.80 12.85
C ILE A 653 -5.10 -12.15 13.38
N VAL A 654 -3.94 -12.16 14.04
CA VAL A 654 -3.37 -13.41 14.59
C VAL A 654 -4.31 -14.02 15.63
N ARG A 655 -4.88 -13.22 16.52
CA ARG A 655 -5.82 -13.65 17.56
C ARG A 655 -7.07 -14.28 16.98
N GLU A 656 -7.81 -13.55 16.15
CA GLU A 656 -9.13 -14.00 15.68
C GLU A 656 -9.03 -15.13 14.65
N LEU A 657 -8.00 -15.15 13.80
CA LEU A 657 -7.74 -16.28 12.88
C LEU A 657 -7.18 -17.53 13.58
N THR A 658 -6.67 -17.42 14.81
CA THR A 658 -6.22 -18.59 15.60
C THR A 658 -7.30 -19.09 16.55
N ALA A 659 -8.13 -18.19 17.09
CA ALA A 659 -9.15 -18.52 18.08
C ALA A 659 -10.48 -18.98 17.47
N ALA A 660 -10.89 -18.41 16.34
CA ALA A 660 -12.00 -18.92 15.55
C ALA A 660 -11.47 -19.85 14.45
N PRO A 661 -12.01 -21.07 14.29
CA PRO A 661 -11.72 -21.88 13.11
C PRO A 661 -12.49 -21.31 11.92
N VAL A 662 -12.01 -20.18 11.38
CA VAL A 662 -12.36 -19.71 10.03
C VAL A 662 -11.93 -20.83 9.09
N THR A 663 -12.90 -21.63 8.66
CA THR A 663 -12.70 -23.03 8.25
C THR A 663 -12.35 -23.09 6.77
N GLY A 664 -11.16 -22.56 6.45
CA GLY A 664 -10.89 -22.11 5.08
C GLY A 664 -11.81 -20.95 4.72
N THR A 665 -11.86 -20.64 3.43
CA THR A 665 -12.43 -19.39 2.92
C THR A 665 -13.58 -19.61 1.97
N GLY A 666 -14.29 -20.73 2.17
CA GLY A 666 -15.48 -21.11 1.41
C GLY A 666 -15.21 -21.82 0.07
N TYR A 667 -13.96 -21.92 -0.37
CA TYR A 667 -13.63 -22.54 -1.68
C TYR A 667 -14.07 -24.01 -1.79
N LEU A 668 -14.06 -24.76 -0.68
CA LEU A 668 -14.51 -26.16 -0.63
C LEU A 668 -15.98 -26.30 -0.21
N THR A 669 -16.70 -25.20 -0.04
CA THR A 669 -18.14 -25.17 0.31
C THR A 669 -19.00 -24.51 -0.76
N ARG A 670 -18.42 -24.20 -1.93
CA ARG A 670 -19.14 -23.79 -3.14
C ARG A 670 -19.68 -25.00 -3.88
N ASP A 671 -20.85 -24.86 -4.48
CA ASP A 671 -21.41 -25.85 -5.40
C ASP A 671 -20.82 -25.66 -6.81
N GLU A 672 -20.88 -26.69 -7.67
CA GLU A 672 -20.34 -26.63 -9.05
C GLU A 672 -21.01 -25.55 -9.93
N ASP A 673 -22.18 -25.03 -9.52
CA ASP A 673 -22.95 -23.99 -10.21
C ASP A 673 -22.63 -22.54 -9.75
N ASP A 674 -21.77 -22.33 -8.74
CA ASP A 674 -21.46 -21.00 -8.20
C ASP A 674 -20.53 -20.17 -9.11
N GLU A 675 -20.84 -18.88 -9.32
CA GLU A 675 -20.05 -17.99 -10.20
C GLU A 675 -18.56 -17.90 -9.80
N PRO A 676 -17.62 -17.93 -10.79
CA PRO A 676 -16.17 -17.85 -10.53
C PRO A 676 -15.74 -16.62 -9.73
N GLY A 677 -15.06 -16.81 -8.60
CA GLY A 677 -14.73 -15.71 -7.70
C GLY A 677 -14.21 -16.12 -6.32
N ILE A 678 -13.91 -15.11 -5.51
CA ILE A 678 -13.52 -15.28 -4.12
C ILE A 678 -14.82 -15.41 -3.30
N PRO A 679 -15.03 -16.47 -2.50
CA PRO A 679 -16.30 -16.70 -1.83
C PRO A 679 -16.62 -15.62 -0.79
N ASN A 680 -17.92 -15.30 -0.62
CA ASN A 680 -18.38 -14.37 0.41
C ASN A 680 -18.19 -14.95 1.82
N LEU A 681 -17.46 -14.22 2.68
CA LEU A 681 -17.07 -14.71 4.01
C LEU A 681 -18.05 -14.27 5.11
N SER A 682 -18.86 -15.21 5.59
CA SER A 682 -19.76 -14.98 6.73
C SER A 682 -19.02 -15.02 8.07
N GLY A 683 -19.30 -14.07 8.96
CA GLY A 683 -18.82 -14.08 10.36
C GLY A 683 -17.49 -13.35 10.60
N VAL A 684 -16.99 -12.59 9.63
CA VAL A 684 -15.88 -11.65 9.84
C VAL A 684 -16.34 -10.52 10.76
N SER A 685 -15.54 -10.21 11.79
CA SER A 685 -15.82 -9.10 12.71
C SER A 685 -15.37 -7.75 12.11
N GLU A 686 -16.00 -6.64 12.51
CA GLU A 686 -15.63 -5.29 12.03
C GLU A 686 -14.16 -4.98 12.31
N GLN A 687 -13.65 -5.33 13.50
CA GLN A 687 -12.24 -5.11 13.84
C GLN A 687 -11.29 -6.03 13.07
N LEU A 688 -11.65 -7.28 12.76
CA LEU A 688 -10.82 -8.18 11.95
C LEU A 688 -10.77 -7.69 10.50
N LEU A 689 -11.92 -7.31 9.94
CA LEU A 689 -12.04 -6.74 8.61
C LEU A 689 -11.14 -5.50 8.50
N TYR A 690 -11.36 -4.49 9.36
CA TYR A 690 -10.53 -3.29 9.44
C TYR A 690 -9.04 -3.61 9.59
N SER A 691 -8.70 -4.63 10.38
CA SER A 691 -7.30 -5.02 10.58
C SER A 691 -6.69 -5.59 9.30
N CYS A 692 -7.35 -6.55 8.65
CA CYS A 692 -6.91 -7.16 7.38
C CYS A 692 -6.77 -6.12 6.25
N GLU A 693 -7.61 -5.09 6.30
CA GLU A 693 -7.68 -3.98 5.37
C GLU A 693 -6.58 -2.92 5.59
N SER A 694 -6.47 -2.41 6.82
CA SER A 694 -5.74 -1.17 7.13
C SER A 694 -4.33 -1.38 7.72
N TRP A 695 -3.96 -2.62 8.11
CA TRP A 695 -2.63 -2.87 8.71
C TRP A 695 -1.47 -2.41 7.82
N GLY A 696 -1.60 -2.56 6.50
CA GLY A 696 -0.58 -2.16 5.53
C GLY A 696 -0.39 -0.64 5.48
N ASP A 697 -1.49 0.11 5.45
CA ASP A 697 -1.47 1.58 5.44
C ASP A 697 -0.96 2.13 6.78
N HIS A 698 -1.35 1.52 7.91
CA HIS A 698 -0.79 1.86 9.22
C HIS A 698 0.72 1.61 9.31
N VAL A 699 1.21 0.45 8.80
CA VAL A 699 2.65 0.16 8.74
C VAL A 699 3.39 1.15 7.82
N CYS A 700 2.75 1.65 6.76
CA CYS A 700 3.34 2.65 5.87
C CYS A 700 3.47 4.04 6.48
N ASP A 701 2.68 4.39 7.50
CA ASP A 701 2.84 5.66 8.25
C ASP A 701 4.04 5.64 9.23
N ILE A 702 4.61 4.47 9.52
CA ILE A 702 5.63 4.32 10.57
C ILE A 702 7.02 4.69 10.04
N ASP A 703 7.55 5.82 10.52
CA ASP A 703 8.90 6.32 10.18
C ASP A 703 10.03 5.33 10.54
N CYS A 704 9.79 4.43 11.51
CA CYS A 704 10.65 3.29 11.84
C CYS A 704 9.82 2.19 12.56
N PRO A 705 9.60 0.99 11.97
CA PRO A 705 8.76 -0.05 12.56
C PRO A 705 9.31 -0.53 13.91
N THR A 706 8.42 -0.67 14.90
CA THR A 706 8.78 -1.17 16.23
C THR A 706 9.18 -2.64 16.19
N PHE A 707 9.96 -3.08 17.18
CA PHE A 707 10.33 -4.50 17.30
C PHE A 707 9.09 -5.41 17.42
N ALA A 708 8.04 -4.96 18.11
CA ALA A 708 6.79 -5.69 18.24
C ALA A 708 6.10 -5.90 16.88
N VAL A 709 5.92 -4.84 16.08
CA VAL A 709 5.37 -4.96 14.72
C VAL A 709 6.23 -5.90 13.85
N ALA A 710 7.56 -5.78 13.91
CA ALA A 710 8.47 -6.63 13.14
C ALA A 710 8.49 -8.10 13.60
N GLU A 711 8.24 -8.39 14.87
CA GLU A 711 8.09 -9.75 15.40
C GLU A 711 6.74 -10.35 14.98
N ILE A 712 5.63 -9.63 15.17
CA ILE A 712 4.30 -10.12 14.76
C ILE A 712 4.22 -10.31 13.23
N MET A 713 4.82 -9.42 12.43
CA MET A 713 4.89 -9.61 10.97
C MET A 713 5.63 -10.89 10.55
N ARG A 714 6.61 -11.35 11.34
CA ARG A 714 7.36 -12.59 11.05
C ARG A 714 6.47 -13.83 11.17
N ASP A 715 5.52 -13.81 12.10
CA ASP A 715 4.62 -14.93 12.38
C ASP A 715 3.30 -14.80 11.58
N PHE A 716 2.86 -13.57 11.29
CA PHE A 716 1.72 -13.28 10.42
C PHE A 716 1.98 -13.68 8.96
N LEU A 717 3.13 -13.32 8.38
CA LEU A 717 3.39 -13.47 6.94
C LEU A 717 3.34 -14.93 6.42
N PRO A 718 3.82 -15.96 7.15
CA PRO A 718 3.76 -17.35 6.68
C PRO A 718 2.39 -18.01 6.83
N TYR A 719 1.61 -17.65 7.86
CA TYR A 719 0.44 -18.43 8.30
C TYR A 719 -0.89 -17.71 8.11
N HIS A 720 -0.94 -16.39 8.31
CA HIS A 720 -2.19 -15.61 8.37
C HIS A 720 -2.36 -14.63 7.20
N CYS A 721 -1.27 -14.25 6.52
CA CYS A 721 -1.31 -13.31 5.40
C CYS A 721 -2.19 -13.78 4.23
N THR A 722 -2.19 -15.08 3.90
CA THR A 722 -3.09 -15.64 2.89
C THR A 722 -4.55 -15.41 3.28
N THR A 723 -4.93 -15.70 4.52
CA THR A 723 -6.33 -15.57 4.98
C THR A 723 -6.76 -14.13 5.24
N ALA A 724 -5.84 -13.23 5.61
CA ALA A 724 -6.10 -11.80 5.61
C ALA A 724 -6.33 -11.23 4.20
N ILE A 725 -5.60 -11.74 3.20
CA ILE A 725 -5.85 -11.44 1.78
C ILE A 725 -7.23 -11.97 1.35
N GLU A 726 -7.55 -13.22 1.69
CA GLU A 726 -8.86 -13.82 1.40
C GLU A 726 -10.01 -13.01 2.03
N ILE A 727 -9.88 -12.54 3.27
CA ILE A 727 -10.87 -11.68 3.96
C ILE A 727 -11.06 -10.33 3.26
N ASN A 728 -9.97 -9.65 2.92
CA ASN A 728 -10.01 -8.34 2.27
C ASN A 728 -10.72 -8.42 0.91
N TYR A 729 -10.54 -9.50 0.13
CA TYR A 729 -11.17 -9.64 -1.19
C TYR A 729 -12.49 -10.42 -1.22
N GLY A 730 -12.80 -11.24 -0.20
CA GLY A 730 -14.03 -12.04 -0.06
C GLY A 730 -15.14 -11.33 0.71
N THR A 731 -15.01 -10.01 0.85
CA THR A 731 -16.05 -9.09 1.32
C THR A 731 -16.26 -8.01 0.23
N GLU A 732 -17.38 -7.25 0.29
CA GLU A 732 -17.91 -6.12 -0.54
C GLU A 732 -16.99 -5.42 -1.60
N LEU A 733 -15.66 -5.48 -1.49
CA LEU A 733 -14.67 -5.12 -2.54
C LEU A 733 -14.81 -5.82 -3.88
N SER A 734 -15.36 -7.04 -3.94
CA SER A 734 -15.50 -7.76 -5.22
C SER A 734 -16.40 -7.00 -6.21
N GLU A 735 -17.34 -6.18 -5.73
CA GLU A 735 -18.19 -5.34 -6.59
C GLU A 735 -17.45 -4.10 -7.15
N LEU A 736 -16.27 -3.76 -6.61
CA LEU A 736 -15.50 -2.56 -6.94
C LEU A 736 -14.38 -2.80 -7.97
N TYR A 737 -14.03 -4.06 -8.25
CA TYR A 737 -12.94 -4.43 -9.15
C TYR A 737 -13.43 -5.13 -10.42
N ASP A 738 -12.65 -5.02 -11.50
CA ASP A 738 -12.97 -5.69 -12.76
C ASP A 738 -12.52 -7.16 -12.80
N ASP A 739 -13.10 -7.94 -13.72
CA ASP A 739 -12.78 -9.36 -13.95
C ASP A 739 -11.28 -9.60 -14.15
N ALA A 740 -10.55 -8.61 -14.70
CA ALA A 740 -9.13 -8.69 -14.98
C ALA A 740 -8.28 -8.56 -13.69
N PHE A 741 -8.71 -7.72 -12.75
CA PHE A 741 -8.15 -7.65 -11.42
C PHE A 741 -8.48 -8.92 -10.61
N HIS A 742 -9.74 -9.39 -10.64
CA HIS A 742 -10.14 -10.65 -10.00
C HIS A 742 -9.30 -11.83 -10.46
N ALA A 743 -9.15 -12.03 -11.78
CA ALA A 743 -8.36 -13.12 -12.33
C ALA A 743 -6.90 -13.10 -11.86
N LYS A 744 -6.30 -11.91 -11.72
CA LYS A 744 -4.93 -11.72 -11.21
C LYS A 744 -4.80 -12.02 -9.72
N THR A 745 -5.76 -11.54 -8.92
CA THR A 745 -5.82 -11.80 -7.48
C THR A 745 -6.00 -13.29 -7.20
N LEU A 746 -6.91 -13.95 -7.92
CA LEU A 746 -7.11 -15.41 -7.87
C LEU A 746 -5.85 -16.20 -8.26
N CYS A 747 -5.14 -15.80 -9.33
CA CYS A 747 -3.87 -16.43 -9.71
C CYS A 747 -2.78 -16.27 -8.64
N ALA A 748 -2.70 -15.10 -8.01
CA ALA A 748 -1.77 -14.86 -6.91
C ALA A 748 -2.14 -15.63 -5.64
N LEU A 749 -3.44 -15.71 -5.32
CA LEU A 749 -3.98 -16.43 -4.18
C LEU A 749 -3.75 -17.94 -4.31
N SER A 750 -4.07 -18.55 -5.46
CA SER A 750 -3.75 -19.96 -5.73
C SER A 750 -2.26 -20.27 -5.52
N SER A 751 -1.38 -19.39 -6.01
CA SER A 751 0.07 -19.55 -5.82
C SER A 751 0.48 -19.54 -4.34
N ARG A 752 -0.27 -18.84 -3.47
CA ARG A 752 -0.07 -18.82 -2.00
C ARG A 752 -0.69 -20.04 -1.32
N LEU A 753 -1.91 -20.41 -1.67
CA LEU A 753 -2.59 -21.63 -1.19
C LEU A 753 -1.75 -22.88 -1.50
N GLY A 754 -1.23 -22.98 -2.73
CA GLY A 754 -0.36 -24.06 -3.18
C GLY A 754 1.05 -24.05 -2.57
N TYR A 755 1.46 -22.97 -1.89
CA TYR A 755 2.65 -22.90 -1.04
C TYR A 755 2.34 -23.29 0.42
N ALA A 756 1.14 -22.93 0.91
CA ALA A 756 0.62 -23.33 2.23
C ALA A 756 0.23 -24.82 2.30
N GLY A 757 0.13 -25.50 1.15
CA GLY A 757 -0.29 -26.92 1.07
C GLY A 757 -1.81 -27.11 0.98
N ARG A 758 -2.59 -26.04 0.88
CA ARG A 758 -4.04 -26.04 0.60
C ARG A 758 -4.27 -26.30 -0.89
N LEU A 759 -3.93 -27.50 -1.36
CA LEU A 759 -3.82 -27.81 -2.80
C LEU A 759 -5.17 -27.82 -3.54
N GLU A 760 -6.24 -28.32 -2.91
CA GLU A 760 -7.58 -28.35 -3.48
C GLU A 760 -8.15 -26.92 -3.63
N GLU A 761 -8.02 -26.09 -2.59
CA GLU A 761 -8.40 -24.67 -2.65
C GLU A 761 -7.56 -23.88 -3.67
N ALA A 762 -6.27 -24.22 -3.80
CA ALA A 762 -5.41 -23.67 -4.84
C ALA A 762 -5.86 -24.07 -6.26
N LEU A 763 -6.47 -25.24 -6.42
CA LEU A 763 -7.02 -25.70 -7.69
C LEU A 763 -8.29 -24.90 -8.05
N VAL A 764 -9.25 -24.80 -7.13
CA VAL A 764 -10.49 -24.01 -7.36
C VAL A 764 -10.15 -22.56 -7.71
N ALA A 765 -9.30 -21.90 -6.92
CA ALA A 765 -8.93 -20.50 -7.14
C ALA A 765 -8.19 -20.25 -8.48
N ILE A 766 -7.43 -21.23 -9.01
CA ILE A 766 -6.76 -21.05 -10.31
C ILE A 766 -7.65 -21.41 -11.49
N ASP A 767 -8.60 -22.33 -11.30
CA ASP A 767 -9.59 -22.64 -12.33
C ASP A 767 -10.51 -21.43 -12.58
N ASP A 768 -11.02 -20.79 -11.53
CA ASP A 768 -11.74 -19.51 -11.62
C ASP A 768 -10.92 -18.42 -12.34
N SER A 769 -9.62 -18.32 -12.04
CA SER A 769 -8.70 -17.41 -12.73
C SER A 769 -8.58 -17.73 -14.22
N VAL A 770 -8.50 -19.00 -14.61
CA VAL A 770 -8.48 -19.44 -16.02
C VAL A 770 -9.81 -19.14 -16.70
N HIS A 771 -10.95 -19.38 -16.03
CA HIS A 771 -12.29 -19.07 -16.54
C HIS A 771 -12.44 -17.57 -16.86
N LEU A 772 -12.12 -16.68 -15.92
CA LEU A 772 -12.17 -15.23 -16.12
C LEU A 772 -11.18 -14.77 -17.21
N CYS A 773 -9.92 -15.22 -17.15
CA CYS A 773 -8.92 -14.90 -18.18
C CYS A 773 -9.33 -15.37 -19.59
N ARG A 774 -10.00 -16.52 -19.72
CA ARG A 774 -10.46 -17.07 -21.01
C ARG A 774 -11.65 -16.28 -21.56
N ALA A 775 -12.58 -15.85 -20.71
CA ALA A 775 -13.67 -14.94 -21.10
C ALA A 775 -13.10 -13.60 -21.60
N LEU A 776 -12.17 -13.00 -20.87
CA LEU A 776 -11.51 -11.75 -21.25
C LEU A 776 -10.70 -11.87 -22.55
N ALA A 777 -9.91 -12.94 -22.70
CA ALA A 777 -9.11 -13.20 -23.90
C ALA A 777 -9.96 -13.46 -25.15
N THR A 778 -11.21 -13.93 -25.00
CA THR A 778 -12.16 -14.09 -26.12
C THR A 778 -12.53 -12.73 -26.76
N HIS A 779 -12.56 -11.66 -25.96
CA HIS A 779 -12.89 -10.32 -26.43
C HIS A 779 -11.65 -9.46 -26.72
N GLN A 780 -10.56 -9.62 -25.96
CA GLN A 780 -9.32 -8.83 -26.07
C GLN A 780 -8.08 -9.72 -25.95
N PRO A 781 -7.78 -10.57 -26.96
CA PRO A 781 -6.69 -11.56 -26.88
C PRO A 781 -5.31 -10.91 -26.66
N ASP A 782 -5.02 -9.79 -27.34
CA ASP A 782 -3.75 -9.08 -27.24
C ASP A 782 -3.45 -8.53 -25.82
N ALA A 783 -4.49 -8.29 -25.03
CA ALA A 783 -4.38 -7.82 -23.66
C ALA A 783 -4.24 -8.98 -22.66
N PHE A 784 -5.06 -10.03 -22.81
CA PHE A 784 -5.24 -11.06 -21.77
C PHE A 784 -4.63 -12.42 -22.05
N ASN A 785 -4.14 -12.71 -23.28
CA ASN A 785 -3.47 -13.99 -23.56
C ASN A 785 -2.22 -14.22 -22.68
N ALA A 786 -1.54 -13.15 -22.24
CA ALA A 786 -0.41 -13.24 -21.33
C ALA A 786 -0.84 -13.65 -19.90
N ASP A 787 -1.97 -13.12 -19.43
CA ASP A 787 -2.54 -13.43 -18.12
C ASP A 787 -3.15 -14.85 -18.12
N LEU A 788 -3.92 -15.20 -19.16
CA LEU A 788 -4.45 -16.57 -19.38
C LEU A 788 -3.32 -17.60 -19.40
N ALA A 789 -2.23 -17.34 -20.13
CA ALA A 789 -1.08 -18.22 -20.15
C ALA A 789 -0.30 -18.26 -18.84
N MET A 790 -0.49 -17.31 -17.91
CA MET A 790 -0.02 -17.42 -16.53
C MET A 790 -0.93 -18.32 -15.71
N SER A 791 -2.25 -18.08 -15.73
CA SER A 791 -3.21 -18.88 -14.98
C SER A 791 -3.14 -20.36 -15.36
N LEU A 792 -3.10 -20.69 -16.66
CA LEU A 792 -2.94 -22.07 -17.16
C LEU A 792 -1.64 -22.75 -16.74
N HIS A 793 -0.55 -21.98 -16.58
CA HIS A 793 0.73 -22.50 -16.11
C HIS A 793 0.69 -22.86 -14.62
N ILE A 794 0.03 -22.04 -13.81
CA ILE A 794 -0.19 -22.33 -12.38
C ILE A 794 -1.20 -23.48 -12.21
N LEU A 795 -2.27 -23.52 -13.01
CA LEU A 795 -3.24 -24.62 -13.05
C LEU A 795 -2.55 -25.96 -13.29
N SER A 796 -1.67 -26.04 -14.29
CA SER A 796 -0.87 -27.24 -14.55
C SER A 796 -0.01 -27.68 -13.34
N ILE A 797 0.58 -26.73 -12.62
CA ILE A 797 1.38 -27.03 -11.41
C ILE A 797 0.49 -27.56 -10.27
N SER A 798 -0.71 -26.99 -10.08
CA SER A 798 -1.67 -27.47 -9.09
C SER A 798 -2.18 -28.88 -9.41
N LEU A 799 -2.57 -29.13 -10.67
CA LEU A 799 -3.02 -30.44 -11.16
C LEU A 799 -1.93 -31.51 -11.04
N SER A 800 -0.67 -31.20 -11.42
CA SER A 800 0.46 -32.14 -11.27
C SER A 800 0.72 -32.50 -9.80
N LYS A 801 0.63 -31.53 -8.87
CA LYS A 801 0.73 -31.78 -7.42
C LYS A 801 -0.38 -32.67 -6.87
N LEU A 802 -1.58 -32.61 -7.45
CA LEU A 802 -2.73 -33.48 -7.11
C LEU A 802 -2.70 -34.83 -7.85
N GLY A 803 -1.73 -35.06 -8.74
CA GLY A 803 -1.59 -36.30 -9.51
C GLY A 803 -2.44 -36.37 -10.80
N GLN A 804 -3.16 -35.29 -11.13
CA GLN A 804 -3.97 -35.13 -12.35
C GLN A 804 -3.09 -34.84 -13.58
N ARG A 805 -2.27 -35.83 -13.97
CA ARG A 805 -1.17 -35.67 -14.95
C ARG A 805 -1.64 -35.30 -16.37
N GLU A 806 -2.76 -35.83 -16.83
CA GLU A 806 -3.27 -35.61 -18.19
C GLU A 806 -3.88 -34.20 -18.35
N GLU A 807 -4.62 -33.75 -17.33
CA GLU A 807 -5.17 -32.39 -17.23
C GLU A 807 -4.02 -31.37 -17.08
N ALA A 808 -3.01 -31.69 -16.26
CA ALA A 808 -1.81 -30.87 -16.11
C ALA A 808 -1.04 -30.71 -17.43
N LEU A 809 -0.92 -31.78 -18.23
CA LEU A 809 -0.33 -31.73 -19.57
C LEU A 809 -1.15 -30.83 -20.50
N THR A 810 -2.48 -30.97 -20.48
CA THR A 810 -3.39 -30.17 -21.32
C THR A 810 -3.25 -28.68 -21.05
N ALA A 811 -3.33 -28.26 -19.78
CA ALA A 811 -3.18 -26.86 -19.38
C ALA A 811 -1.80 -26.27 -19.75
N THR A 812 -0.71 -27.02 -19.56
CA THR A 812 0.63 -26.50 -19.92
C THR A 812 0.91 -26.49 -21.42
N LEU A 813 0.25 -27.33 -22.23
CA LEU A 813 0.32 -27.26 -23.70
C LEU A 813 -0.37 -25.97 -24.20
N GLU A 814 -1.55 -25.63 -23.69
CA GLU A 814 -2.25 -24.38 -23.99
C GLU A 814 -1.40 -23.17 -23.58
N ALA A 815 -0.84 -23.17 -22.37
CA ALA A 815 0.06 -22.13 -21.88
C ALA A 815 1.33 -21.94 -22.75
N VAL A 816 1.95 -23.04 -23.21
CA VAL A 816 3.11 -22.98 -24.14
C VAL A 816 2.69 -22.43 -25.50
N SER A 817 1.52 -22.83 -26.03
CA SER A 817 1.00 -22.34 -27.31
C SER A 817 0.82 -20.81 -27.30
N LEU A 818 0.12 -20.29 -26.28
CA LEU A 818 -0.07 -18.85 -26.09
C LEU A 818 1.27 -18.11 -25.92
N ARG A 819 2.18 -18.63 -25.08
CA ARG A 819 3.50 -18.01 -24.87
C ARG A 819 4.40 -18.06 -26.11
N ARG A 820 4.27 -19.07 -26.99
CA ARG A 820 4.97 -19.12 -28.29
C ARG A 820 4.46 -18.05 -29.25
N ALA A 821 3.14 -17.85 -29.35
CA ALA A 821 2.56 -16.77 -30.16
C ALA A 821 3.04 -15.39 -29.68
N LEU A 822 2.93 -15.12 -28.37
CA LEU A 822 3.40 -13.87 -27.75
C LEU A 822 4.92 -13.66 -27.91
N ALA A 823 5.72 -14.71 -27.80
CA ALA A 823 7.17 -14.65 -27.99
C ALA A 823 7.59 -14.45 -29.46
N ALA A 824 6.80 -14.90 -30.43
CA ALA A 824 7.06 -14.63 -31.85
C ALA A 824 6.95 -13.12 -32.17
N GLU A 825 6.03 -12.42 -31.52
CA GLU A 825 5.87 -10.96 -31.67
C GLU A 825 6.84 -10.16 -30.78
N ARG A 826 6.99 -10.54 -29.51
CA ARG A 826 7.71 -9.76 -28.49
C ARG A 826 8.69 -10.65 -27.71
N PRO A 827 9.74 -11.22 -28.35
CA PRO A 827 10.62 -12.21 -27.74
C PRO A 827 11.34 -11.71 -26.49
N GLN A 828 11.75 -10.43 -26.46
CA GLN A 828 12.41 -9.81 -25.29
C GLN A 828 11.52 -9.74 -24.04
N VAL A 829 10.19 -9.82 -24.20
CA VAL A 829 9.22 -9.78 -23.09
C VAL A 829 8.87 -11.21 -22.66
N PHE A 830 8.56 -12.09 -23.61
CA PHE A 830 7.93 -13.37 -23.30
C PHE A 830 8.85 -14.60 -23.31
N ASN A 831 10.08 -14.52 -23.83
CA ASN A 831 11.00 -15.70 -23.85
C ASN A 831 11.26 -16.29 -22.46
N ALA A 832 11.31 -15.47 -21.41
CA ALA A 832 11.50 -15.94 -20.03
C ALA A 832 10.28 -16.74 -19.52
N ALA A 833 9.07 -16.25 -19.81
CA ALA A 833 7.83 -16.95 -19.47
C ALA A 833 7.69 -18.24 -20.31
N LEU A 834 8.00 -18.19 -21.61
CA LEU A 834 7.98 -19.35 -22.49
C LEU A 834 8.93 -20.45 -21.97
N ALA A 835 10.19 -20.12 -21.67
CA ALA A 835 11.16 -21.06 -21.11
C ALA A 835 10.69 -21.70 -19.80
N THR A 836 10.01 -20.92 -18.94
CA THR A 836 9.42 -21.43 -17.69
C THR A 836 8.26 -22.41 -17.95
N SER A 837 7.39 -22.13 -18.92
CA SER A 837 6.31 -23.07 -19.30
C SER A 837 6.84 -24.32 -20.00
N LEU A 838 7.86 -24.21 -20.86
CA LEU A 838 8.52 -25.36 -21.48
C LEU A 838 9.17 -26.27 -20.42
N ASN A 839 9.82 -25.68 -19.41
CA ASN A 839 10.36 -26.43 -18.28
C ASN A 839 9.29 -27.22 -17.53
N ASN A 840 8.07 -26.66 -17.38
CA ASN A 840 6.93 -27.36 -16.79
C ASN A 840 6.35 -28.45 -17.70
N LEU A 841 6.18 -28.17 -18.99
CA LEU A 841 5.75 -29.15 -20.00
C LEU A 841 6.68 -30.38 -20.04
N SER A 842 8.00 -30.20 -19.92
CA SER A 842 8.95 -31.32 -19.79
C SER A 842 8.73 -32.17 -18.52
N ASN A 843 8.21 -31.59 -17.45
CA ASN A 843 7.87 -32.34 -16.24
C ASN A 843 6.62 -33.20 -16.50
N CYS A 844 5.52 -32.61 -16.96
CA CYS A 844 4.27 -33.33 -17.26
C CYS A 844 4.49 -34.46 -18.28
N LEU A 845 5.21 -34.20 -19.38
CA LEU A 845 5.57 -35.22 -20.38
C LEU A 845 6.37 -36.38 -19.75
N SER A 846 7.32 -36.08 -18.86
CA SER A 846 8.11 -37.12 -18.19
C SER A 846 7.35 -37.87 -17.09
N GLU A 847 6.35 -37.25 -16.47
CA GLU A 847 5.44 -37.89 -15.50
C GLU A 847 4.50 -38.89 -16.19
N LEU A 848 4.19 -38.66 -17.46
CA LEU A 848 3.44 -39.57 -18.35
C LEU A 848 4.36 -40.54 -19.13
N GLY A 849 5.67 -40.53 -18.86
CA GLY A 849 6.63 -41.45 -19.48
C GLY A 849 7.08 -41.12 -20.91
N GLN A 850 6.67 -39.97 -21.48
CA GLN A 850 7.08 -39.47 -22.80
C GLN A 850 8.48 -38.86 -22.75
N ARG A 851 9.50 -39.70 -22.53
CA ARG A 851 10.88 -39.29 -22.17
C ARG A 851 11.58 -38.47 -23.27
N GLU A 852 11.43 -38.85 -24.53
CA GLU A 852 12.06 -38.23 -25.69
C GLU A 852 11.48 -36.83 -25.99
N GLU A 853 10.15 -36.70 -25.89
CA GLU A 853 9.45 -35.42 -26.01
C GLU A 853 9.84 -34.50 -24.85
N ALA A 854 9.83 -35.03 -23.61
CA ALA A 854 10.26 -34.30 -22.43
C ALA A 854 11.72 -33.79 -22.54
N LEU A 855 12.62 -34.57 -23.13
CA LEU A 855 14.01 -34.16 -23.39
C LEU A 855 14.07 -33.01 -24.41
N THR A 856 13.32 -33.11 -25.51
CA THR A 856 13.29 -32.10 -26.58
C THR A 856 12.82 -30.75 -26.02
N VAL A 857 11.75 -30.75 -25.24
CA VAL A 857 11.17 -29.53 -24.65
C VAL A 857 12.11 -28.87 -23.63
N ILE A 858 12.80 -29.64 -22.76
CA ILE A 858 13.74 -29.04 -21.79
C ILE A 858 15.00 -28.49 -22.46
N GLN A 859 15.42 -29.04 -23.60
CA GLN A 859 16.53 -28.48 -24.39
C GLN A 859 16.18 -27.09 -24.95
N GLU A 860 14.95 -26.89 -25.44
CA GLU A 860 14.43 -25.58 -25.85
C GLU A 860 14.43 -24.58 -24.67
N ALA A 861 13.90 -24.99 -23.51
CA ALA A 861 13.87 -24.17 -22.29
C ALA A 861 15.28 -23.76 -21.82
N VAL A 862 16.24 -24.70 -21.80
CA VAL A 862 17.64 -24.41 -21.45
C VAL A 862 18.31 -23.48 -22.46
N SER A 863 18.02 -23.61 -23.75
CA SER A 863 18.55 -22.70 -24.79
C SER A 863 18.10 -21.25 -24.57
N LEU A 864 16.80 -21.05 -24.32
CA LEU A 864 16.24 -19.73 -23.99
C LEU A 864 16.82 -19.18 -22.69
N HIS A 865 16.88 -19.98 -21.62
CA HIS A 865 17.46 -19.57 -20.34
C HIS A 865 18.98 -19.27 -20.43
N ARG A 866 19.75 -19.98 -21.26
CA ARG A 866 21.17 -19.66 -21.50
C ARG A 866 21.33 -18.30 -22.20
N THR A 867 20.51 -18.01 -23.20
CA THR A 867 20.52 -16.71 -23.90
C THR A 867 20.19 -15.57 -22.93
N LEU A 868 19.12 -15.72 -22.14
CA LEU A 868 18.71 -14.74 -21.13
C LEU A 868 19.76 -14.56 -20.02
N ALA A 869 20.40 -15.65 -19.57
CA ALA A 869 21.46 -15.60 -18.57
C ALA A 869 22.75 -14.94 -19.10
N ALA A 870 23.07 -15.08 -20.38
CA ALA A 870 24.21 -14.38 -20.99
C ALA A 870 23.99 -12.86 -21.00
N GLU A 871 22.76 -12.39 -21.20
CA GLU A 871 22.40 -10.96 -21.14
C GLU A 871 22.27 -10.42 -19.71
N ARG A 872 21.64 -11.18 -18.81
CA ARG A 872 21.32 -10.75 -17.43
C ARG A 872 21.58 -11.87 -16.41
N PRO A 873 22.85 -12.19 -16.09
CA PRO A 873 23.21 -13.34 -15.25
C PRO A 873 22.54 -13.31 -13.87
N GLN A 874 22.50 -12.15 -13.22
CA GLN A 874 21.91 -11.97 -11.89
C GLN A 874 20.41 -12.25 -11.83
N ALA A 875 19.70 -12.13 -12.96
CA ALA A 875 18.26 -12.40 -13.03
C ALA A 875 17.97 -13.87 -13.37
N PHE A 876 18.75 -14.48 -14.29
CA PHE A 876 18.39 -15.76 -14.89
C PHE A 876 19.27 -16.96 -14.51
N ASN A 877 20.43 -16.77 -13.87
CA ASN A 877 21.28 -17.91 -13.46
C ASN A 877 20.55 -18.92 -12.55
N ALA A 878 19.63 -18.46 -11.70
CA ALA A 878 18.85 -19.32 -10.81
C ALA A 878 17.88 -20.23 -11.59
N VAL A 879 17.12 -19.68 -12.54
CA VAL A 879 16.17 -20.46 -13.36
C VAL A 879 16.89 -21.31 -14.40
N LEU A 880 18.02 -20.84 -14.95
CA LEU A 880 18.89 -21.66 -15.78
C LEU A 880 19.40 -22.89 -15.02
N ALA A 881 19.86 -22.72 -13.77
CA ALA A 881 20.29 -23.84 -12.94
C ALA A 881 19.13 -24.78 -12.53
N ALA A 882 17.88 -24.33 -12.57
CA ALA A 882 16.71 -25.20 -12.43
C ALA A 882 16.46 -26.02 -13.70
N SER A 883 16.47 -25.39 -14.88
CA SER A 883 16.28 -26.11 -16.15
C SER A 883 17.43 -27.07 -16.48
N LEU A 884 18.67 -26.74 -16.14
CA LEU A 884 19.81 -27.65 -16.27
C LEU A 884 19.66 -28.87 -15.35
N HIS A 885 19.22 -28.68 -14.10
CA HIS A 885 18.94 -29.79 -13.19
C HIS A 885 17.89 -30.74 -13.79
N ASN A 886 16.80 -30.20 -14.37
CA ASN A 886 15.78 -31.01 -15.02
C ASN A 886 16.30 -31.69 -16.31
N LEU A 887 17.12 -31.00 -17.12
CA LEU A 887 17.76 -31.57 -18.31
C LEU A 887 18.65 -32.77 -17.96
N SER A 888 19.44 -32.69 -16.90
CA SER A 888 20.23 -33.84 -16.40
C SER A 888 19.34 -35.03 -16.06
N ASN A 889 18.18 -34.79 -15.44
CA ASN A 889 17.22 -35.84 -15.12
C ASN A 889 16.60 -36.46 -16.38
N ARG A 890 16.23 -35.67 -17.40
CA ARG A 890 15.72 -36.22 -18.68
C ARG A 890 16.80 -37.01 -19.45
N LEU A 891 18.07 -36.58 -19.41
CA LEU A 891 19.18 -37.29 -20.04
C LEU A 891 19.47 -38.64 -19.38
N SER A 892 19.57 -38.70 -18.04
CA SER A 892 19.80 -39.97 -17.33
C SER A 892 18.61 -40.94 -17.45
N ASN A 893 17.37 -40.44 -17.47
CA ASN A 893 16.18 -41.26 -17.75
C ASN A 893 16.22 -41.96 -19.13
N LEU A 894 17.10 -41.54 -20.03
CA LEU A 894 17.34 -42.11 -21.36
C LEU A 894 18.73 -42.81 -21.46
N GLY A 895 19.39 -43.08 -20.33
CA GLY A 895 20.70 -43.73 -20.28
C GLY A 895 21.89 -42.86 -20.69
N ARG A 896 21.69 -41.56 -20.93
CA ARG A 896 22.72 -40.62 -21.41
C ARG A 896 23.53 -40.03 -20.23
N HIS A 897 24.12 -40.92 -19.43
CA HIS A 897 24.72 -40.60 -18.12
C HIS A 897 25.88 -39.60 -18.20
N GLU A 898 26.76 -39.71 -19.20
CA GLU A 898 27.88 -38.76 -19.40
C GLU A 898 27.37 -37.32 -19.64
N GLU A 899 26.40 -37.15 -20.54
CA GLU A 899 25.78 -35.85 -20.81
C GLU A 899 25.03 -35.33 -19.58
N ALA A 900 24.28 -36.21 -18.90
CA ALA A 900 23.59 -35.88 -17.65
C ALA A 900 24.57 -35.35 -16.58
N LEU A 901 25.77 -35.93 -16.46
CA LEU A 901 26.82 -35.49 -15.55
C LEU A 901 27.32 -34.07 -15.91
N THR A 902 27.66 -33.81 -17.17
CA THR A 902 28.15 -32.47 -17.59
C THR A 902 27.14 -31.36 -17.29
N VAL A 903 25.84 -31.64 -17.50
CA VAL A 903 24.75 -30.68 -17.28
C VAL A 903 24.52 -30.40 -15.80
N ILE A 904 24.53 -31.43 -14.93
CA ILE A 904 24.35 -31.20 -13.48
C ILE A 904 25.58 -30.50 -12.87
N GLN A 905 26.79 -30.74 -13.39
CA GLN A 905 28.00 -29.99 -13.00
C GLN A 905 27.91 -28.50 -13.38
N GLU A 906 27.26 -28.12 -14.48
CA GLU A 906 26.94 -26.71 -14.79
C GLU A 906 25.93 -26.14 -13.78
N ALA A 907 24.84 -26.85 -13.50
CA ALA A 907 23.83 -26.44 -12.52
C ALA A 907 24.40 -26.24 -11.11
N VAL A 908 25.25 -27.17 -10.64
CA VAL A 908 25.92 -27.09 -9.33
C VAL A 908 26.87 -25.89 -9.27
N ARG A 909 27.66 -25.62 -10.32
CA ARG A 909 28.53 -24.43 -10.37
C ARG A 909 27.73 -23.14 -10.22
N LEU A 910 26.63 -22.99 -10.97
CA LEU A 910 25.74 -21.82 -10.84
C LEU A 910 25.12 -21.72 -9.44
N ARG A 911 24.61 -22.82 -8.87
CA ARG A 911 24.04 -22.82 -7.51
C ARG A 911 25.09 -22.54 -6.43
N ARG A 912 26.35 -22.97 -6.59
CA ARG A 912 27.45 -22.62 -5.67
C ARG A 912 27.77 -21.12 -5.70
N THR A 913 27.82 -20.49 -6.87
CA THR A 913 27.99 -19.03 -6.96
C THR A 913 26.84 -18.28 -6.27
N LEU A 914 25.59 -18.69 -6.54
CA LEU A 914 24.41 -18.09 -5.93
C LEU A 914 24.35 -18.31 -4.40
N ALA A 915 24.74 -19.50 -3.91
CA ALA A 915 24.82 -19.82 -2.49
C ALA A 915 25.92 -19.03 -1.77
N ALA A 916 27.07 -18.78 -2.41
CA ALA A 916 28.11 -17.94 -1.84
C ALA A 916 27.65 -16.47 -1.65
N GLU A 917 26.78 -15.96 -2.53
CA GLU A 917 26.19 -14.63 -2.40
C GLU A 917 25.00 -14.57 -1.42
N ARG A 918 24.14 -15.61 -1.40
CA ARG A 918 22.90 -15.65 -0.60
C ARG A 918 22.63 -17.06 -0.03
N PRO A 919 23.37 -17.50 1.01
CA PRO A 919 23.29 -18.88 1.51
C PRO A 919 21.88 -19.30 1.92
N GLN A 920 21.16 -18.43 2.62
CA GLN A 920 19.80 -18.67 3.12
C GLN A 920 18.77 -18.92 2.00
N ALA A 921 19.01 -18.40 0.80
CA ALA A 921 18.10 -18.55 -0.35
C ALA A 921 18.45 -19.77 -1.21
N PHE A 922 19.74 -20.14 -1.31
CA PHE A 922 20.20 -21.13 -2.29
C PHE A 922 20.79 -22.42 -1.72
N ASN A 923 21.12 -22.53 -0.43
CA ASN A 923 21.72 -23.74 0.13
C ASN A 923 20.80 -24.98 -0.02
N ALA A 924 19.49 -24.83 0.16
CA ALA A 924 18.53 -25.93 0.02
C ALA A 924 18.51 -26.49 -1.42
N VAL A 925 18.42 -25.61 -2.42
CA VAL A 925 18.45 -26.01 -3.83
C VAL A 925 19.85 -26.43 -4.28
N LEU A 926 20.93 -25.93 -3.68
CA LEU A 926 22.28 -26.43 -3.94
C LEU A 926 22.40 -27.89 -3.47
N ALA A 927 21.98 -28.20 -2.24
CA ALA A 927 21.96 -29.57 -1.72
C ALA A 927 21.17 -30.54 -2.62
N LEU A 928 20.00 -30.11 -3.12
CA LEU A 928 19.22 -30.88 -4.09
C LEU A 928 19.98 -31.17 -5.40
N SER A 929 20.75 -30.22 -5.93
CA SER A 929 21.59 -30.49 -7.12
C SER A 929 22.82 -31.34 -6.81
N LEU A 930 23.37 -31.28 -5.58
CA LEU A 930 24.46 -32.16 -5.17
C LEU A 930 23.97 -33.62 -5.03
N ASN A 931 22.78 -33.87 -4.48
CA ASN A 931 22.19 -35.21 -4.48
C ASN A 931 22.16 -35.81 -5.90
N ASN A 932 21.67 -35.05 -6.88
CA ASN A 932 21.58 -35.53 -8.26
C ASN A 932 22.97 -35.65 -8.90
N LEU A 933 23.93 -34.77 -8.58
CA LEU A 933 25.32 -34.91 -9.03
C LEU A 933 25.95 -36.20 -8.48
N SER A 934 25.75 -36.53 -7.20
CA SER A 934 26.21 -37.80 -6.61
C SER A 934 25.62 -39.01 -7.33
N ASN A 935 24.32 -38.97 -7.67
CA ASN A 935 23.70 -40.04 -8.46
C ASN A 935 24.30 -40.16 -9.87
N ARG A 936 24.54 -39.04 -10.60
CA ARG A 936 25.19 -39.11 -11.92
C ARG A 936 26.64 -39.59 -11.87
N LEU A 937 27.38 -39.29 -10.81
CA LEU A 937 28.73 -39.80 -10.60
C LEU A 937 28.72 -41.32 -10.37
N SER A 938 27.80 -41.82 -9.53
CA SER A 938 27.66 -43.25 -9.26
C SER A 938 27.14 -44.06 -10.46
N GLU A 939 26.23 -43.50 -11.26
CA GLU A 939 25.80 -44.07 -12.56
C GLU A 939 26.96 -44.31 -13.53
N LEU A 940 28.08 -43.60 -13.37
CA LEU A 940 29.32 -43.74 -14.14
C LEU A 940 30.44 -44.47 -13.36
N GLY A 941 30.11 -45.08 -12.21
CA GLY A 941 31.05 -45.83 -11.38
C GLY A 941 32.03 -44.98 -10.55
N GLN A 942 31.87 -43.66 -10.50
CA GLN A 942 32.78 -42.74 -9.78
C GLN A 942 32.41 -42.65 -8.29
N GLN A 943 32.50 -43.78 -7.58
CA GLN A 943 31.88 -43.94 -6.25
C GLN A 943 32.50 -43.04 -5.16
N GLU A 944 33.81 -42.84 -5.14
CA GLU A 944 34.46 -41.96 -4.17
C GLU A 944 34.05 -40.50 -4.35
N GLU A 945 33.96 -40.02 -5.59
CA GLU A 945 33.48 -38.67 -5.91
C GLU A 945 32.00 -38.52 -5.56
N ALA A 946 31.18 -39.54 -5.87
CA ALA A 946 29.77 -39.58 -5.51
C ALA A 946 29.56 -39.50 -3.99
N LEU A 947 30.38 -40.20 -3.20
CA LEU A 947 30.34 -40.17 -1.73
C LEU A 947 30.66 -38.78 -1.17
N LEU A 948 31.72 -38.12 -1.66
CA LEU A 948 32.10 -36.77 -1.21
C LEU A 948 30.98 -35.76 -1.47
N VAL A 949 30.33 -35.83 -2.64
CA VAL A 949 29.26 -34.92 -3.03
C VAL A 949 27.99 -35.12 -2.18
N ILE A 950 27.60 -36.35 -1.85
CA ILE A 950 26.42 -36.59 -1.00
C ILE A 950 26.68 -36.21 0.46
N GLN A 951 27.92 -36.37 0.96
CA GLN A 951 28.31 -35.89 2.29
C GLN A 951 28.19 -34.36 2.41
N GLU A 952 28.57 -33.61 1.38
CA GLU A 952 28.37 -32.14 1.31
C GLU A 952 26.87 -31.78 1.37
N ALA A 953 26.02 -32.52 0.64
CA ALA A 953 24.57 -32.31 0.63
C ALA A 953 23.91 -32.60 1.99
N VAL A 954 24.25 -33.73 2.63
CA VAL A 954 23.78 -34.10 3.98
C VAL A 954 24.22 -33.07 5.02
N SER A 955 25.48 -32.62 4.98
CA SER A 955 26.00 -31.60 5.88
C SER A 955 25.16 -30.32 5.82
N MET A 956 24.90 -29.79 4.62
CA MET A 956 24.04 -28.61 4.44
C MET A 956 22.59 -28.85 4.89
N ARG A 957 22.02 -30.02 4.60
CA ARG A 957 20.64 -30.36 5.03
C ARG A 957 20.52 -30.49 6.54
N ARG A 958 21.53 -31.02 7.25
CA ARG A 958 21.56 -31.01 8.73
C ARG A 958 21.59 -29.58 9.29
N THR A 959 22.41 -28.69 8.75
CA THR A 959 22.43 -27.27 9.16
C THR A 959 21.08 -26.57 8.93
N LEU A 960 20.41 -26.87 7.81
CA LEU A 960 19.09 -26.30 7.50
C LEU A 960 17.98 -26.89 8.38
N ALA A 961 18.00 -28.20 8.64
CA ALA A 961 17.03 -28.89 9.51
C ALA A 961 17.10 -28.40 10.96
N ALA A 962 18.30 -28.09 11.48
CA ALA A 962 18.46 -27.50 12.81
C ALA A 962 17.75 -26.14 12.97
N ALA A 963 17.56 -25.38 11.87
CA ALA A 963 16.84 -24.11 11.87
C ALA A 963 15.36 -24.22 11.47
N ARG A 964 14.98 -25.24 10.68
CA ARG A 964 13.64 -25.43 10.12
C ARG A 964 13.29 -26.92 9.97
N PRO A 965 13.10 -27.68 11.05
CA PRO A 965 12.98 -29.14 10.99
C PRO A 965 11.79 -29.59 10.14
N GLN A 966 10.59 -29.03 10.37
CA GLN A 966 9.38 -29.35 9.61
C GLN A 966 9.50 -29.16 8.09
N ALA A 967 10.30 -28.19 7.64
CA ALA A 967 10.44 -27.88 6.22
C ALA A 967 11.58 -28.64 5.51
N VAL A 968 12.48 -29.32 6.25
CA VAL A 968 13.73 -29.86 5.71
C VAL A 968 13.96 -31.33 6.08
N ASN A 969 13.29 -31.88 7.10
CA ASN A 969 13.52 -33.24 7.57
C ASN A 969 13.29 -34.32 6.49
N ALA A 970 12.26 -34.16 5.64
CA ALA A 970 12.00 -35.10 4.53
C ALA A 970 13.16 -35.11 3.52
N ASP A 971 13.65 -33.92 3.17
CA ASP A 971 14.82 -33.75 2.31
C ASP A 971 16.09 -34.33 2.97
N LEU A 972 16.31 -34.08 4.26
CA LEU A 972 17.44 -34.65 5.00
C LEU A 972 17.40 -36.18 4.98
N ALA A 973 16.24 -36.79 5.25
CA ALA A 973 16.04 -38.24 5.20
C ALA A 973 16.38 -38.81 3.81
N GLN A 974 15.94 -38.15 2.73
CA GLN A 974 16.28 -38.58 1.36
C GLN A 974 17.78 -38.50 1.06
N SER A 975 18.48 -37.45 1.53
CA SER A 975 19.94 -37.36 1.37
C SER A 975 20.69 -38.40 2.20
N LEU A 976 20.18 -38.74 3.39
CA LEU A 976 20.75 -39.78 4.25
C LEU A 976 20.57 -41.18 3.65
N HIS A 977 19.43 -41.46 3.02
CA HIS A 977 19.23 -42.68 2.22
C HIS A 977 20.20 -42.74 1.04
N ASN A 978 20.32 -41.68 0.23
CA ASN A 978 21.31 -41.66 -0.85
C ASN A 978 22.75 -41.80 -0.31
N LEU A 979 23.07 -41.26 0.87
CA LEU A 979 24.36 -41.42 1.53
C LEU A 979 24.60 -42.88 1.94
N SER A 980 23.60 -43.58 2.50
CA SER A 980 23.77 -44.99 2.87
C SER A 980 23.97 -45.88 1.65
N VAL A 981 23.30 -45.60 0.52
CA VAL A 981 23.56 -46.26 -0.77
C VAL A 981 25.04 -46.08 -1.18
N ARG A 982 25.56 -44.84 -1.25
CA ARG A 982 26.97 -44.59 -1.64
C ARG A 982 28.01 -45.15 -0.66
N LEU A 983 27.65 -45.32 0.60
CA LEU A 983 28.49 -46.00 1.59
C LEU A 983 28.49 -47.53 1.38
N SER A 984 27.34 -48.12 1.01
CA SER A 984 27.23 -49.54 0.70
C SER A 984 27.96 -49.90 -0.60
N ASP A 985 27.89 -49.05 -1.62
CA ASP A 985 28.64 -49.17 -2.89
C ASP A 985 30.17 -49.26 -2.69
N LEU A 986 30.67 -48.76 -1.55
CA LEU A 986 32.07 -48.75 -1.15
C LEU A 986 32.37 -49.74 0.00
N GLU A 987 31.50 -50.75 0.21
CA GLU A 987 31.59 -51.78 1.24
C GLU A 987 31.63 -51.26 2.70
N LYS A 988 31.27 -49.99 2.93
CA LYS A 988 31.22 -49.35 4.26
C LYS A 988 29.91 -49.64 4.99
N HIS A 989 29.52 -50.91 5.05
CA HIS A 989 28.19 -51.34 5.50
C HIS A 989 27.80 -50.81 6.90
N LYS A 990 28.75 -50.62 7.82
CA LYS A 990 28.49 -50.03 9.15
C LYS A 990 28.10 -48.55 9.09
N GLU A 991 28.75 -47.77 8.24
CA GLU A 991 28.43 -46.35 8.06
C GLU A 991 27.11 -46.20 7.28
N ALA A 992 26.88 -47.08 6.29
CA ALA A 992 25.62 -47.15 5.54
C ALA A 992 24.42 -47.40 6.46
N LEU A 993 24.53 -48.40 7.34
CA LEU A 993 23.51 -48.74 8.32
C LEU A 993 23.13 -47.54 9.21
N LEU A 994 24.10 -46.83 9.78
CA LEU A 994 23.83 -45.65 10.62
C LEU A 994 23.09 -44.54 9.87
N ALA A 995 23.47 -44.26 8.62
CA ALA A 995 22.79 -43.26 7.80
C ALA A 995 21.35 -43.70 7.43
N SER A 996 21.12 -45.00 7.24
CA SER A 996 19.78 -45.55 6.99
C SER A 996 18.90 -45.56 8.24
N GLU A 997 19.47 -45.82 9.43
CA GLU A 997 18.77 -45.74 10.72
C GLU A 997 18.32 -44.28 11.01
N GLU A 998 19.16 -43.27 10.73
CA GLU A 998 18.81 -41.85 10.85
C GLU A 998 17.70 -41.44 9.86
N ALA A 999 17.79 -41.88 8.60
CA ALA A 999 16.77 -41.64 7.58
C ALA A 999 15.41 -42.23 7.96
N ALA A 1000 15.39 -43.48 8.45
CA ALA A 1000 14.17 -44.16 8.88
C ALA A 1000 13.52 -43.45 10.08
N SER A 1001 14.33 -43.00 11.04
CA SER A 1001 13.85 -42.23 12.21
C SER A 1001 13.13 -40.95 11.80
N LEU A 1002 13.71 -40.18 10.88
CA LEU A 1002 13.10 -38.95 10.35
C LEU A 1002 11.80 -39.23 9.60
N TYR A 1003 11.77 -40.24 8.72
CA TYR A 1003 10.56 -40.58 7.98
C TYR A 1003 9.44 -41.16 8.87
N ARG A 1004 9.75 -41.92 9.93
CA ARG A 1004 8.73 -42.37 10.91
C ARG A 1004 8.04 -41.21 11.61
N ALA A 1005 8.81 -40.21 12.05
CA ALA A 1005 8.25 -39.00 12.66
C ALA A 1005 7.33 -38.25 11.68
N LEU A 1006 7.80 -38.05 10.44
CA LEU A 1006 7.03 -37.37 9.39
C LEU A 1006 5.77 -38.14 8.96
N ALA A 1007 5.84 -39.48 8.86
CA ALA A 1007 4.69 -40.32 8.56
C ALA A 1007 3.67 -40.36 9.70
N THR A 1008 4.09 -40.14 10.95
CA THR A 1008 3.17 -39.98 12.09
C THR A 1008 2.39 -38.66 11.99
N GLU A 1009 3.02 -37.57 11.55
CA GLU A 1009 2.37 -36.28 11.36
C GLU A 1009 1.51 -36.20 10.09
N ARG A 1010 1.98 -36.78 8.97
CA ARG A 1010 1.32 -36.73 7.65
C ARG A 1010 1.51 -38.05 6.88
N PRO A 1011 0.74 -39.11 7.21
CA PRO A 1011 0.90 -40.44 6.60
C PRO A 1011 0.84 -40.40 5.07
N ALA A 1012 -0.22 -39.78 4.51
CA ALA A 1012 -0.48 -39.71 3.07
C ALA A 1012 0.65 -39.10 2.22
N VAL A 1013 1.55 -38.32 2.82
CA VAL A 1013 2.67 -37.65 2.12
C VAL A 1013 3.98 -38.42 2.28
N HIS A 1014 4.18 -39.15 3.37
CA HIS A 1014 5.50 -39.64 3.78
C HIS A 1014 5.63 -41.17 3.89
N THR A 1015 4.53 -41.93 3.87
CA THR A 1015 4.58 -43.41 3.94
C THR A 1015 5.40 -44.02 2.80
N SER A 1016 5.30 -43.51 1.57
CA SER A 1016 6.08 -44.02 0.43
C SER A 1016 7.60 -43.81 0.59
N GLY A 1017 8.01 -42.66 1.13
CA GLY A 1017 9.42 -42.39 1.47
C GLY A 1017 9.91 -43.24 2.63
N LEU A 1018 9.05 -43.50 3.63
CA LEU A 1018 9.35 -44.39 4.74
C LEU A 1018 9.57 -45.83 4.24
N LEU A 1019 8.69 -46.36 3.40
CA LEU A 1019 8.78 -47.73 2.85
C LEU A 1019 10.13 -47.99 2.19
N ILE A 1020 10.53 -47.14 1.24
CA ILE A 1020 11.82 -47.24 0.51
C ILE A 1020 13.01 -47.26 1.48
N VAL A 1021 12.94 -46.47 2.56
CA VAL A 1021 14.02 -46.40 3.54
C VAL A 1021 14.02 -47.58 4.52
N LEU A 1022 12.86 -48.17 4.83
CA LEU A 1022 12.76 -49.39 5.63
C LEU A 1022 13.26 -50.63 4.85
N GLU A 1023 12.86 -50.78 3.58
CA GLU A 1023 13.36 -51.82 2.69
C GLU A 1023 14.89 -51.79 2.61
N TRP A 1024 15.46 -50.61 2.33
CA TRP A 1024 16.91 -50.42 2.28
C TRP A 1024 17.60 -50.57 3.65
N LEU A 1025 16.94 -50.21 4.75
CA LEU A 1025 17.46 -50.46 6.10
C LEU A 1025 17.55 -51.96 6.39
N ALA A 1026 16.59 -52.78 5.93
CA ALA A 1026 16.66 -54.23 6.06
C ALA A 1026 17.85 -54.82 5.28
N GLU A 1027 18.12 -54.34 4.06
CA GLU A 1027 19.33 -54.73 3.29
C GLU A 1027 20.62 -54.33 4.02
N CYS A 1028 20.71 -53.10 4.54
CA CYS A 1028 21.83 -52.65 5.37
C CYS A 1028 22.03 -53.53 6.62
N LEU A 1029 20.96 -53.99 7.27
CA LEU A 1029 21.02 -54.89 8.42
C LEU A 1029 21.54 -56.28 8.03
N LEU A 1030 21.08 -56.84 6.90
CA LEU A 1030 21.58 -58.11 6.36
C LEU A 1030 23.07 -58.04 6.02
N ALA A 1031 23.53 -56.98 5.37
CA ALA A 1031 24.94 -56.75 5.05
C ALA A 1031 25.85 -56.65 6.30
N ASN A 1032 25.28 -56.29 7.46
CA ASN A 1032 25.97 -56.27 8.76
C ASN A 1032 25.75 -57.56 9.59
N GLY A 1033 25.08 -58.59 9.05
CA GLY A 1033 24.80 -59.85 9.73
C GLY A 1033 23.67 -59.79 10.77
N ARG A 1034 22.90 -58.69 10.85
CA ARG A 1034 21.80 -58.46 11.81
C ARG A 1034 20.47 -59.02 11.27
N ALA A 1035 20.45 -60.31 10.93
CA ALA A 1035 19.33 -60.92 10.18
C ALA A 1035 17.98 -60.93 10.92
N GLU A 1036 17.98 -61.10 12.26
CA GLU A 1036 16.74 -61.04 13.05
C GLU A 1036 16.12 -59.63 13.03
N GLU A 1037 16.95 -58.60 13.14
CA GLU A 1037 16.52 -57.20 13.10
C GLU A 1037 16.07 -56.79 11.69
N ALA A 1038 16.77 -57.27 10.65
CA ALA A 1038 16.33 -57.09 9.26
C ALA A 1038 14.91 -57.65 9.05
N GLN A 1039 14.61 -58.83 9.61
CA GLN A 1039 13.27 -59.43 9.52
C GLN A 1039 12.20 -58.62 10.26
N VAL A 1040 12.55 -57.94 11.37
CA VAL A 1040 11.62 -57.02 12.05
C VAL A 1040 11.34 -55.79 11.19
N ILE A 1041 12.37 -55.18 10.59
CA ILE A 1041 12.22 -54.01 9.70
C ILE A 1041 11.44 -54.38 8.42
N SER A 1042 11.67 -55.55 7.82
CA SER A 1042 10.89 -56.02 6.67
C SER A 1042 9.41 -56.18 7.01
N ARG A 1043 9.06 -56.74 8.17
CA ARG A 1043 7.65 -56.83 8.63
C ARG A 1043 7.03 -55.47 8.94
N GLU A 1044 7.83 -54.48 9.32
CA GLU A 1044 7.38 -53.10 9.47
C GLU A 1044 7.08 -52.48 8.11
N ALA A 1045 7.96 -52.68 7.11
CA ALA A 1045 7.74 -52.28 5.73
C ALA A 1045 6.46 -52.92 5.15
N ASP A 1046 6.28 -54.24 5.33
CA ASP A 1046 5.08 -55.00 4.93
C ASP A 1046 3.75 -54.51 5.58
N SER A 1047 3.81 -53.62 6.57
CA SER A 1047 2.64 -53.14 7.32
C SER A 1047 2.08 -51.79 6.85
N TYR A 1048 2.74 -51.15 5.87
CA TYR A 1048 2.36 -49.87 5.27
C TYR A 1048 1.75 -50.03 3.87
#